data_AF-A0A812JFX0-F1
#
_entry.id   AF-A0A812JFX0-F1
#
_cell.length_a   1.000
_cell.length_b   1.000
_cell.length_c   1.000
_cell.angle_alpha   90.00
_cell.angle_beta   90.00
_cell.angle_gamma   90.00
#
_symmetry.space_group_name_H-M   'P 1'
#
loop_
_entity.id
_entity.type
_entity.pdbx_description
1 polymer ?
#
loop_
_entity_poly.entity_id
_entity_poly.type
_entity_poly.pdbx_seq_one_letter_code
_entity_poly.pdbx_strand_id
1 'polypeptide(L)'
;MLAHLVVPLEVNGTAAKPLEALRLPHHVESWSQFYTTLGAATAARWSFLLDAQLDPARSSWTVLAGYFCHIASALYHRCPDQVLEYLRQHGPDQVLECFLRFLGTRCIAELFATLLCAPDPEHGLFRVDGLILRLVQHLSGDVPPSEDPNENVSLVLKTLITQACAKKLYFASAVVDQMSSAVVVEQLVSKACVEPAELASMAKAAASVLVGAVSQILHATPNPALASRGPNLLQPFEEEEGHGQETESDGDDSRRAAGIALVQHICQHLPALCDSFLGASEEEGEGSPSAQQHLLDGQRLREAIVLLLEAAESDLCNEDLWNQLLQLATGSKLLEDTLSAHLALRDGSSSESAEVLGKSQLIADLRRARAAHEAETSRLCQTTQRSLKVADGPAAIEAMSLLVELARLQDSEVLQVLVEERVLSRGLRRLFDRSWGAVMLNAVAALCVEIIRSPEPKGKEAAEALVEEGHLLDRVAGVLRRQSEVREALSHRQDHKGELSMPQLAAPLRKICAELREASSRWPEVHMGLFNLDAWTEVILPDLEEFAQLEEEPLGGFDKLVNVGSVAIPGEVEFTPEDLRDIDEDFDTECLLNLAGEQMLQRQAQVAAQKAGGNEVEGTCETAPVELPNVPEEPGSMGNLEPGAGDTEWV
;
A
#
# COMPACT_ATOMS: atom_id res chain seq x y z
N MET A 1 -32.95 27.76 -2.98
CA MET A 1 -31.72 27.10 -3.47
C MET A 1 -31.85 26.55 -4.90
N LEU A 2 -32.78 25.63 -5.21
CA LEU A 2 -32.92 25.06 -6.58
C LEU A 2 -33.29 26.06 -7.70
N ALA A 3 -33.81 27.25 -7.38
CA ALA A 3 -34.14 28.29 -8.35
C ALA A 3 -32.94 29.18 -8.79
N HIS A 4 -31.79 29.10 -8.11
CA HIS A 4 -30.62 29.95 -8.38
C HIS A 4 -29.55 29.30 -9.29
N LEU A 5 -29.77 28.08 -9.79
CA LEU A 5 -28.78 27.30 -10.54
C LEU A 5 -28.88 27.43 -12.08
N VAL A 6 -29.50 28.50 -12.59
CA VAL A 6 -29.52 28.79 -14.04
C VAL A 6 -28.33 29.68 -14.38
N VAL A 7 -27.17 29.06 -14.62
CA VAL A 7 -26.07 29.72 -15.35
C VAL A 7 -26.32 29.47 -16.86
N PRO A 8 -26.40 30.51 -17.70
CA PRO A 8 -26.55 30.32 -19.14
C PRO A 8 -25.20 29.86 -19.70
N LEU A 9 -25.09 28.56 -20.02
CA LEU A 9 -24.00 28.05 -20.84
C LEU A 9 -24.33 28.32 -22.31
N GLU A 10 -23.83 29.44 -22.85
CA GLU A 10 -23.79 29.65 -24.30
C GLU A 10 -22.75 28.71 -24.91
N VAL A 11 -23.21 27.60 -25.50
CA VAL A 11 -22.37 26.71 -26.31
C VAL A 11 -22.72 26.93 -27.78
N ASN A 12 -21.83 27.58 -28.53
CA ASN A 12 -21.77 27.64 -29.99
C ASN A 12 -23.07 27.96 -30.75
N GLY A 13 -23.74 29.07 -30.41
CA GLY A 13 -24.71 29.71 -31.33
C GLY A 13 -26.02 28.97 -31.58
N THR A 14 -26.25 27.81 -30.97
CA THR A 14 -27.58 27.18 -30.87
C THR A 14 -28.06 27.26 -29.43
N ALA A 15 -29.07 28.09 -29.20
CA ALA A 15 -29.65 28.30 -27.88
C ALA A 15 -30.10 26.97 -27.25
N ALA A 16 -29.49 26.61 -26.12
CA ALA A 16 -29.91 25.52 -25.27
C ALA A 16 -31.26 25.87 -24.60
N LYS A 17 -32.36 25.62 -25.30
CA LYS A 17 -33.74 25.62 -24.74
C LYS A 17 -34.03 24.61 -23.60
N PRO A 18 -33.25 23.54 -23.29
CA PRO A 18 -33.65 22.59 -22.25
C PRO A 18 -33.64 23.12 -20.81
N LEU A 19 -32.84 24.15 -20.51
CA LEU A 19 -32.60 24.57 -19.12
C LEU A 19 -33.73 25.43 -18.53
N GLU A 20 -34.54 26.13 -19.34
CA GLU A 20 -35.70 26.89 -18.85
C GLU A 20 -36.84 25.99 -18.34
N ALA A 21 -36.91 24.73 -18.80
CA ALA A 21 -37.88 23.73 -18.35
C ALA A 21 -37.62 23.19 -16.93
N LEU A 22 -36.52 23.61 -16.27
CA LEU A 22 -36.10 23.11 -14.96
C LEU A 22 -36.62 23.92 -13.75
N ARG A 23 -37.44 24.96 -13.98
CA ARG A 23 -38.05 25.73 -12.88
C ARG A 23 -39.20 24.95 -12.23
N LEU A 24 -39.03 24.59 -10.96
CA LEU A 24 -40.13 24.10 -10.13
C LEU A 24 -41.14 25.24 -9.87
N PRO A 25 -42.46 25.03 -10.04
CA PRO A 25 -43.45 26.06 -9.75
C PRO A 25 -43.50 26.38 -8.26
N HIS A 26 -43.55 27.68 -7.94
CA HIS A 26 -43.57 28.18 -6.56
C HIS A 26 -44.89 27.93 -5.81
N HIS A 27 -45.91 27.41 -6.50
CA HIS A 27 -47.18 27.02 -5.89
C HIS A 27 -47.59 25.65 -6.45
N VAL A 28 -47.73 24.68 -5.56
CA VAL A 28 -48.25 23.36 -5.87
C VAL A 28 -49.54 23.19 -5.07
N GLU A 29 -50.69 23.34 -5.74
CA GLU A 29 -52.00 23.38 -5.08
C GLU A 29 -52.54 21.98 -4.75
N SER A 30 -51.90 20.92 -5.25
CA SER A 30 -52.25 19.53 -4.93
C SER A 30 -51.08 18.57 -5.10
N TRP A 31 -51.09 17.47 -4.35
CA TRP A 31 -50.10 16.39 -4.49
C TRP A 31 -50.07 15.81 -5.91
N SER A 32 -51.19 15.78 -6.65
CA SER A 32 -51.20 15.32 -8.05
C SER A 32 -50.46 16.28 -9.00
N GLN A 33 -50.57 17.60 -8.80
CA GLN A 33 -49.74 18.58 -9.51
C GLN A 33 -48.27 18.48 -9.11
N PHE A 34 -47.97 18.16 -7.85
CA PHE A 34 -46.61 17.89 -7.39
C PHE A 34 -46.01 16.72 -8.17
N TYR A 35 -46.69 15.57 -8.21
CA TYR A 35 -46.22 14.38 -8.92
C TYR A 35 -46.13 14.58 -10.44
N THR A 36 -47.05 15.32 -11.04
CA THR A 36 -46.99 15.63 -12.50
C THR A 36 -45.79 16.52 -12.82
N THR A 37 -45.55 17.54 -11.99
CA THR A 37 -44.42 18.45 -12.19
C THR A 37 -43.09 17.78 -11.85
N LEU A 38 -43.09 16.90 -10.84
CA LEU A 38 -41.95 16.07 -10.48
C LEU A 38 -41.63 15.08 -11.59
N GLY A 39 -42.63 14.41 -12.18
CA GLY A 39 -42.44 13.51 -13.32
C GLY A 39 -41.86 14.22 -14.55
N ALA A 40 -42.37 15.41 -14.89
CA ALA A 40 -41.81 16.24 -15.97
C ALA A 40 -40.38 16.72 -15.66
N ALA A 41 -40.09 17.07 -14.40
CA ALA A 41 -38.75 17.48 -13.96
C ALA A 41 -37.76 16.31 -13.93
N THR A 42 -38.21 15.11 -13.52
CA THR A 42 -37.44 13.86 -13.58
C THR A 42 -37.10 13.54 -15.04
N ALA A 43 -38.09 13.62 -15.93
CA ALA A 43 -37.87 13.38 -17.35
C ALA A 43 -36.84 14.33 -17.98
N ALA A 44 -37.01 15.64 -17.79
CA ALA A 44 -36.09 16.64 -18.32
C ALA A 44 -34.66 16.57 -17.74
N ARG A 45 -34.49 15.94 -16.56
CA ARG A 45 -33.18 15.79 -15.91
C ARG A 45 -32.46 14.53 -16.35
N TRP A 46 -33.16 13.40 -16.45
CA TRP A 46 -32.57 12.13 -16.90
C TRP A 46 -32.34 12.09 -18.41
N SER A 47 -33.06 12.90 -19.21
CA SER A 47 -32.76 13.10 -20.64
C SER A 47 -31.34 13.63 -20.88
N PHE A 48 -30.71 14.26 -19.88
CA PHE A 48 -29.29 14.65 -19.94
C PHE A 48 -28.36 13.45 -20.16
N LEU A 49 -28.63 12.32 -19.49
CA LEU A 49 -27.84 11.10 -19.62
C LEU A 49 -28.31 10.25 -20.81
N LEU A 50 -29.63 10.18 -21.03
CA LEU A 50 -30.26 9.21 -21.93
C LEU A 50 -30.42 9.70 -23.37
N ASP A 51 -30.73 10.99 -23.57
CA ASP A 51 -31.08 11.52 -24.91
C ASP A 51 -29.96 12.38 -25.52
N ALA A 52 -29.03 12.84 -24.69
CA ALA A 52 -28.02 13.75 -25.15
C ALA A 52 -26.93 13.00 -25.93
N GLN A 53 -26.74 13.36 -27.21
CA GLN A 53 -25.59 12.96 -28.03
C GLN A 53 -24.34 13.74 -27.57
N LEU A 54 -23.99 13.55 -26.30
CA LEU A 54 -22.87 14.24 -25.68
C LEU A 54 -21.62 13.39 -25.83
N ASP A 55 -20.54 14.06 -26.20
CA ASP A 55 -19.20 13.50 -26.22
C ASP A 55 -18.63 13.51 -24.79
N PRO A 56 -18.45 12.35 -24.14
CA PRO A 56 -17.96 12.25 -22.77
C PRO A 56 -16.52 12.76 -22.61
N ALA A 57 -15.76 12.94 -23.71
CA ALA A 57 -14.38 13.41 -23.66
C ALA A 57 -14.23 14.93 -23.37
N ARG A 58 -15.33 15.68 -23.20
CA ARG A 58 -15.28 17.13 -22.98
C ARG A 58 -15.08 17.46 -21.50
N SER A 59 -14.08 18.25 -21.15
CA SER A 59 -13.80 18.62 -19.75
C SER A 59 -14.92 19.40 -19.03
N SER A 60 -15.79 20.10 -19.77
CA SER A 60 -16.97 20.79 -19.19
C SER A 60 -18.03 19.84 -18.64
N TRP A 61 -17.89 18.53 -18.91
CA TRP A 61 -18.90 17.53 -18.59
C TRP A 61 -18.86 17.08 -17.14
N THR A 62 -17.68 17.04 -16.51
CA THR A 62 -17.51 16.58 -15.12
C THR A 62 -18.32 17.41 -14.13
N VAL A 63 -18.31 18.74 -14.27
CA VAL A 63 -19.06 19.66 -13.42
C VAL A 63 -20.57 19.45 -13.58
N LEU A 64 -21.05 19.36 -14.83
CA LEU A 64 -22.46 19.12 -15.12
C LEU A 64 -22.93 17.75 -14.64
N ALA A 65 -22.10 16.72 -14.84
CA ALA A 65 -22.32 15.38 -14.33
C ALA A 65 -22.41 15.36 -12.80
N GLY A 66 -21.56 16.13 -12.10
CA GLY A 66 -21.64 16.31 -10.65
C GLY A 66 -22.99 16.87 -10.19
N TYR A 67 -23.44 17.97 -10.80
CA TYR A 67 -24.76 18.55 -10.50
C TYR A 67 -25.90 17.59 -10.83
N PHE A 68 -25.84 16.94 -12.00
CA PHE A 68 -26.81 15.93 -12.41
C PHE A 68 -26.89 14.80 -11.40
N CYS A 69 -25.76 14.19 -11.02
CA CYS A 69 -25.72 13.06 -10.10
C CYS A 69 -26.24 13.43 -8.72
N HIS A 70 -25.87 14.59 -8.19
CA HIS A 70 -26.40 15.06 -6.91
C HIS A 70 -27.93 15.20 -6.94
N ILE A 71 -28.48 15.77 -8.01
CA ILE A 71 -29.93 15.91 -8.18
C ILE A 71 -30.59 14.54 -8.40
N ALA A 72 -30.00 13.68 -9.22
CA ALA A 72 -30.51 12.35 -9.55
C ALA A 72 -30.55 11.45 -8.31
N SER A 73 -29.48 11.42 -7.51
CA SER A 73 -29.44 10.71 -6.23
C SER A 73 -30.47 11.26 -5.26
N ALA A 74 -30.59 12.58 -5.11
CA ALA A 74 -31.59 13.19 -4.24
C ALA A 74 -33.03 12.87 -4.68
N LEU A 75 -33.30 12.82 -5.99
CA LEU A 75 -34.60 12.42 -6.53
C LEU A 75 -34.86 10.93 -6.29
N TYR A 76 -33.86 10.08 -6.54
CA TYR A 76 -33.96 8.64 -6.31
C TYR A 76 -34.26 8.33 -4.84
N HIS A 77 -33.57 8.95 -3.89
CA HIS A 77 -33.82 8.75 -2.46
C HIS A 77 -35.20 9.25 -2.00
N ARG A 78 -35.75 10.29 -2.62
CA ARG A 78 -37.05 10.84 -2.25
C ARG A 78 -38.22 10.13 -2.94
N CYS A 79 -38.01 9.67 -4.16
CA CYS A 79 -39.05 9.22 -5.08
C CYS A 79 -38.54 8.05 -5.95
N PRO A 80 -38.15 6.91 -5.34
CA PRO A 80 -37.48 5.82 -6.04
C PRO A 80 -38.35 5.21 -7.13
N ASP A 81 -39.64 4.97 -6.85
CA ASP A 81 -40.57 4.33 -7.79
C ASP A 81 -40.73 5.14 -9.09
N GLN A 82 -40.89 6.46 -8.98
CA GLN A 82 -41.06 7.32 -10.15
C GLN A 82 -39.78 7.41 -10.98
N VAL A 83 -38.62 7.44 -10.33
CA VAL A 83 -37.32 7.43 -11.03
C VAL A 83 -37.13 6.10 -11.77
N LEU A 84 -37.42 4.98 -11.12
CA LEU A 84 -37.25 3.66 -11.74
C LEU A 84 -38.28 3.40 -12.85
N GLU A 85 -39.54 3.81 -12.67
CA GLU A 85 -40.54 3.74 -13.73
C GLU A 85 -40.07 4.53 -14.96
N TYR A 86 -39.55 5.74 -14.75
CA TYR A 86 -38.99 6.55 -15.83
C TYR A 86 -37.81 5.84 -16.53
N LEU A 87 -36.86 5.30 -15.78
CA LEU A 87 -35.71 4.60 -16.35
C LEU A 87 -36.12 3.33 -17.10
N ARG A 88 -37.12 2.58 -16.60
CA ARG A 88 -37.66 1.40 -17.30
C ARG A 88 -38.31 1.74 -18.63
N GLN A 89 -38.99 2.88 -18.73
CA GLN A 89 -39.60 3.35 -19.99
C GLN A 89 -38.56 3.59 -21.10
N HIS A 90 -37.32 3.89 -20.73
CA HIS A 90 -36.21 4.10 -21.67
C HIS A 90 -35.46 2.80 -22.04
N GLY A 91 -35.89 1.66 -21.49
CA GLY A 91 -35.27 0.36 -21.74
C GLY A 91 -34.04 0.13 -20.85
N PRO A 92 -34.03 -0.94 -20.02
CA PRO A 92 -32.97 -1.14 -19.04
C PRO A 92 -31.59 -1.39 -19.66
N ASP A 93 -31.54 -2.06 -20.81
CA ASP A 93 -30.29 -2.27 -21.55
C ASP A 93 -29.74 -0.96 -22.13
N GLN A 94 -30.61 -0.07 -22.61
CA GLN A 94 -30.20 1.23 -23.13
C GLN A 94 -29.68 2.13 -22.00
N VAL A 95 -30.37 2.15 -20.86
CA VAL A 95 -29.93 2.87 -19.66
C VAL A 95 -28.57 2.36 -19.19
N LEU A 96 -28.36 1.03 -19.17
CA LEU A 96 -27.09 0.42 -18.83
C LEU A 96 -25.96 0.89 -19.76
N GLU A 97 -26.16 0.80 -21.07
CA GLU A 97 -25.17 1.27 -22.05
C GLU A 97 -24.86 2.77 -21.90
N CYS A 98 -25.85 3.60 -21.58
CA CYS A 98 -25.64 5.00 -21.25
C CYS A 98 -24.73 5.17 -20.03
N PHE A 99 -24.99 4.47 -18.92
CA PHE A 99 -24.13 4.52 -17.74
C PHE A 99 -22.71 4.07 -18.05
N LEU A 100 -22.55 2.93 -18.72
CA LEU A 100 -21.25 2.38 -19.12
C LEU A 100 -20.44 3.37 -19.96
N ARG A 101 -21.08 4.05 -20.92
CA ARG A 101 -20.46 5.09 -21.75
C ARG A 101 -19.96 6.30 -20.94
N PHE A 102 -20.59 6.60 -19.81
CA PHE A 102 -20.26 7.76 -18.97
C PHE A 102 -19.45 7.40 -17.72
N LEU A 103 -18.92 6.17 -17.61
CA LEU A 103 -18.04 5.77 -16.50
C LEU A 103 -16.69 6.48 -16.46
N GLY A 104 -16.38 7.37 -17.41
CA GLY A 104 -15.26 8.30 -17.25
C GLY A 104 -15.43 9.21 -16.03
N THR A 105 -16.68 9.51 -15.62
CA THR A 105 -16.94 10.40 -14.49
C THR A 105 -17.32 9.64 -13.22
N ARG A 106 -16.56 9.86 -12.14
CA ARG A 106 -16.74 9.17 -10.85
C ARG A 106 -18.14 9.31 -10.24
N CYS A 107 -18.74 10.50 -10.25
CA CYS A 107 -20.08 10.70 -9.67
C CYS A 107 -21.16 9.89 -10.40
N ILE A 108 -20.98 9.61 -11.69
CA ILE A 108 -21.88 8.75 -12.46
C ILE A 108 -21.69 7.30 -12.07
N ALA A 109 -20.44 6.86 -11.86
CA ALA A 109 -20.14 5.53 -11.36
C ALA A 109 -20.76 5.29 -9.97
N GLU A 110 -20.72 6.27 -9.08
CA GLU A 110 -21.34 6.20 -7.74
C GLU A 110 -22.88 6.15 -7.81
N LEU A 111 -23.50 6.99 -8.64
CA LEU A 111 -24.93 6.93 -8.90
C LEU A 111 -25.32 5.57 -9.49
N PHE A 112 -24.54 5.06 -10.44
CA PHE A 112 -24.78 3.78 -11.07
C PHE A 112 -24.68 2.62 -10.06
N ALA A 113 -23.66 2.63 -9.21
CA ALA A 113 -23.52 1.65 -8.12
C ALA A 113 -24.71 1.72 -7.15
N THR A 114 -25.20 2.93 -6.85
CA THR A 114 -26.37 3.12 -5.97
C THR A 114 -27.64 2.54 -6.59
N LEU A 115 -27.88 2.76 -7.88
CA LEU A 115 -29.02 2.17 -8.59
C LEU A 115 -28.92 0.65 -8.71
N LEU A 116 -27.72 0.12 -8.93
CA LEU A 116 -27.45 -1.30 -8.96
C LEU A 116 -27.67 -1.96 -7.59
N CYS A 117 -27.34 -1.25 -6.51
CA CYS A 117 -27.44 -1.74 -5.14
C CYS A 117 -28.78 -1.43 -4.46
N ALA A 118 -29.85 -1.21 -5.24
CA ALA A 118 -31.18 -1.05 -4.68
C ALA A 118 -31.58 -2.29 -3.84
N PRO A 119 -32.01 -2.12 -2.58
CA PRO A 119 -32.25 -3.25 -1.67
C PRO A 119 -33.46 -4.09 -2.08
N ASP A 120 -34.46 -3.45 -2.67
CA ASP A 120 -35.75 -4.05 -2.97
C ASP A 120 -35.77 -4.68 -4.38
N PRO A 121 -36.33 -5.90 -4.54
CA PRO A 121 -36.40 -6.57 -5.85
C PRO A 121 -37.31 -5.84 -6.83
N GLU A 122 -38.35 -5.17 -6.32
CA GLU A 122 -39.23 -4.31 -7.12
C GLU A 122 -38.51 -3.06 -7.65
N HIS A 123 -37.35 -2.73 -7.08
CA HIS A 123 -36.47 -1.65 -7.52
C HIS A 123 -35.36 -2.12 -8.45
N GLY A 124 -35.36 -3.40 -8.84
CA GLY A 124 -34.49 -3.93 -9.88
C GLY A 124 -34.70 -3.22 -11.22
N LEU A 125 -33.66 -2.52 -11.68
CA LEU A 125 -33.66 -1.85 -12.99
C LEU A 125 -32.96 -2.69 -14.06
N PHE A 126 -31.82 -3.28 -13.72
CA PHE A 126 -30.94 -3.92 -14.69
C PHE A 126 -31.10 -5.43 -14.71
N ARG A 127 -30.87 -6.05 -15.87
CA ARG A 127 -30.79 -7.51 -15.97
C ARG A 127 -29.51 -7.98 -15.29
N VAL A 128 -29.65 -8.93 -14.37
CA VAL A 128 -28.53 -9.47 -13.59
C VAL A 128 -27.67 -10.40 -14.45
N ASP A 129 -28.28 -11.17 -15.35
CA ASP A 129 -27.58 -12.14 -16.19
C ASP A 129 -26.50 -11.47 -17.07
N GLY A 130 -25.24 -11.84 -16.85
CA GLY A 130 -24.10 -11.33 -17.60
C GLY A 130 -23.70 -9.89 -17.27
N LEU A 131 -24.27 -9.28 -16.22
CA LEU A 131 -23.93 -7.93 -15.79
C LEU A 131 -22.44 -7.78 -15.45
N ILE A 132 -21.91 -8.70 -14.64
CA ILE A 132 -20.51 -8.68 -14.21
C ILE A 132 -19.59 -8.82 -15.42
N LEU A 133 -19.91 -9.73 -16.34
CA LEU A 133 -19.15 -9.91 -17.56
C LEU A 133 -19.14 -8.64 -18.43
N ARG A 134 -20.28 -7.96 -18.59
CA ARG A 134 -20.36 -6.69 -19.37
C ARG A 134 -19.53 -5.57 -18.73
N LEU A 135 -19.51 -5.49 -17.39
CA LEU A 135 -18.68 -4.53 -16.65
C LEU A 135 -17.19 -4.86 -16.81
N VAL A 136 -16.80 -6.13 -16.67
CA VAL A 136 -15.42 -6.56 -16.89
C VAL A 136 -14.98 -6.31 -18.33
N GLN A 137 -15.85 -6.54 -19.32
CA GLN A 137 -15.58 -6.23 -20.73
C GLN A 137 -15.32 -4.74 -20.95
N HIS A 138 -15.94 -3.86 -20.16
CA HIS A 138 -15.73 -2.41 -20.23
C HIS A 138 -14.37 -1.93 -19.69
N LEU A 139 -13.65 -2.75 -18.92
CA LEU A 139 -12.25 -2.45 -18.59
C LEU A 139 -11.44 -2.39 -19.90
N SER A 140 -11.06 -1.21 -20.34
CA SER A 140 -10.55 -0.98 -21.70
C SER A 140 -9.25 -0.22 -21.70
N GLY A 141 -8.41 -0.54 -22.68
CA GLY A 141 -7.14 0.13 -22.94
C GLY A 141 -7.23 1.41 -23.76
N ASP A 142 -8.32 1.58 -24.51
CA ASP A 142 -8.43 2.58 -25.57
C ASP A 142 -8.87 3.98 -25.08
N VAL A 143 -8.95 4.20 -23.77
CA VAL A 143 -9.50 5.46 -23.21
C VAL A 143 -8.37 6.47 -22.95
N PRO A 144 -8.54 7.75 -23.33
CA PRO A 144 -7.55 8.79 -23.09
C PRO A 144 -7.22 8.96 -21.59
N PRO A 145 -5.97 9.33 -21.26
CA PRO A 145 -5.40 9.26 -19.91
C PRO A 145 -5.91 10.31 -18.91
N SER A 146 -6.93 11.11 -19.25
CA SER A 146 -7.30 12.29 -18.45
C SER A 146 -8.30 12.02 -17.31
N GLU A 147 -9.04 10.90 -17.36
CA GLU A 147 -9.94 10.41 -16.31
C GLU A 147 -9.91 8.89 -16.37
N ASP A 148 -9.81 8.18 -15.23
CA ASP A 148 -9.56 6.73 -15.23
C ASP A 148 -10.90 5.94 -15.18
N PRO A 149 -11.52 5.61 -16.33
CA PRO A 149 -12.78 4.85 -16.35
C PRO A 149 -12.61 3.46 -15.74
N ASN A 150 -11.41 2.89 -15.76
CA ASN A 150 -11.16 1.55 -15.25
C ASN A 150 -11.24 1.55 -13.72
N GLU A 151 -10.77 2.62 -13.06
CA GLU A 151 -10.99 2.81 -11.62
C GLU A 151 -12.48 2.92 -11.28
N ASN A 152 -13.27 3.62 -12.10
CA ASN A 152 -14.71 3.75 -11.89
C ASN A 152 -15.47 2.44 -12.14
N VAL A 153 -15.07 1.64 -13.13
CA VAL A 153 -15.60 0.28 -13.33
C VAL A 153 -15.22 -0.62 -12.15
N SER A 154 -13.97 -0.54 -11.69
CA SER A 154 -13.49 -1.27 -10.51
C SER A 154 -14.29 -0.90 -9.26
N LEU A 155 -14.58 0.40 -9.05
CA LEU A 155 -15.44 0.88 -7.99
C LEU A 155 -16.82 0.22 -8.02
N VAL A 156 -17.51 0.26 -9.17
CA VAL A 156 -18.85 -0.33 -9.33
C VAL A 156 -18.82 -1.84 -9.04
N LEU A 157 -17.85 -2.56 -9.60
CA LEU A 157 -17.68 -4.00 -9.37
C LEU A 157 -17.41 -4.33 -7.90
N LYS A 158 -16.49 -3.60 -7.25
CA LYS A 158 -16.17 -3.80 -5.83
C LYS A 158 -17.36 -3.49 -4.94
N THR A 159 -18.11 -2.42 -5.22
CA THR A 159 -19.34 -2.11 -4.48
C THR A 159 -20.37 -3.23 -4.63
N LEU A 160 -20.60 -3.74 -5.84
CA LEU A 160 -21.50 -4.87 -6.08
C LEU A 160 -21.09 -6.11 -5.29
N ILE A 161 -19.81 -6.48 -5.34
CA ILE A 161 -19.27 -7.64 -4.62
C ILE A 161 -19.45 -7.47 -3.10
N THR A 162 -19.08 -6.31 -2.55
CA THR A 162 -19.23 -6.03 -1.12
C THR A 162 -20.69 -6.10 -0.68
N GLN A 163 -21.61 -5.46 -1.40
CA GLN A 163 -23.04 -5.47 -1.06
C GLN A 163 -23.66 -6.88 -1.23
N ALA A 164 -23.23 -7.64 -2.23
CA ALA A 164 -23.63 -9.03 -2.41
C ALA A 164 -23.17 -9.91 -1.23
N CYS A 165 -21.90 -9.79 -0.83
CA CYS A 165 -21.32 -10.54 0.28
C CYS A 165 -21.93 -10.15 1.64
N ALA A 166 -22.39 -8.91 1.78
CA ALA A 166 -23.15 -8.44 2.95
C ALA A 166 -24.63 -8.83 2.92
N LYS A 167 -25.09 -9.61 1.90
CA LYS A 167 -26.49 -10.01 1.70
C LYS A 167 -27.46 -8.81 1.61
N LYS A 168 -26.96 -7.64 1.18
CA LYS A 168 -27.75 -6.39 1.02
C LYS A 168 -28.38 -6.27 -0.38
N LEU A 169 -28.04 -7.16 -1.31
CA LEU A 169 -28.61 -7.21 -2.67
C LEU A 169 -29.62 -8.35 -2.79
N TYR A 170 -30.77 -8.06 -3.39
CA TYR A 170 -31.78 -9.10 -3.69
C TYR A 170 -31.28 -10.18 -4.69
N PHE A 171 -30.21 -9.89 -5.42
CA PHE A 171 -29.56 -10.79 -6.39
C PHE A 171 -28.11 -11.13 -6.00
N ALA A 172 -27.80 -11.10 -4.71
CA ALA A 172 -26.46 -11.36 -4.17
C ALA A 172 -25.82 -12.66 -4.69
N SER A 173 -26.57 -13.77 -4.70
CA SER A 173 -26.07 -15.07 -5.19
C SER A 173 -25.63 -15.00 -6.65
N ALA A 174 -26.43 -14.37 -7.52
CA ALA A 174 -26.10 -14.23 -8.93
C ALA A 174 -24.86 -13.36 -9.19
N VAL A 175 -24.56 -12.38 -8.32
CA VAL A 175 -23.30 -11.60 -8.39
C VAL A 175 -22.11 -12.49 -8.03
N VAL A 176 -22.21 -13.23 -6.92
CA VAL A 176 -21.16 -14.12 -6.43
C VAL A 176 -20.88 -15.24 -7.44
N ASP A 177 -21.92 -15.84 -8.01
CA ASP A 177 -21.82 -16.90 -9.02
C ASP A 177 -21.17 -16.40 -10.31
N GLN A 178 -21.57 -15.21 -10.80
CA GLN A 178 -20.96 -14.61 -12.00
C GLN A 178 -19.50 -14.22 -11.77
N MET A 179 -19.18 -13.65 -10.61
CA MET A 179 -17.82 -13.27 -10.25
C MET A 179 -16.90 -14.49 -10.13
N SER A 180 -17.45 -15.63 -9.71
CA SER A 180 -16.74 -16.90 -9.59
C SER A 180 -16.74 -17.73 -10.88
N SER A 181 -17.31 -17.21 -11.97
CA SER A 181 -17.34 -17.92 -13.24
C SER A 181 -15.98 -17.89 -13.94
N ALA A 182 -15.59 -19.03 -14.53
CA ALA A 182 -14.33 -19.17 -15.27
C ALA A 182 -14.09 -18.04 -16.29
N VAL A 183 -15.13 -17.65 -17.03
CA VAL A 183 -15.05 -16.62 -18.09
C VAL A 183 -14.72 -15.25 -17.51
N VAL A 184 -15.31 -14.88 -16.38
CA VAL A 184 -15.05 -13.58 -15.73
C VAL A 184 -13.64 -13.55 -15.15
N VAL A 185 -13.23 -14.64 -14.49
CA VAL A 185 -11.89 -14.77 -13.89
C VAL A 185 -10.81 -14.73 -14.97
N GLU A 186 -10.96 -15.49 -16.05
CA GLU A 186 -10.03 -15.51 -17.19
C GLU A 186 -9.87 -14.10 -17.79
N GLN A 187 -10.97 -13.35 -17.95
CA GLN A 187 -10.90 -11.99 -18.47
C GLN A 187 -10.22 -11.02 -17.50
N LEU A 188 -10.46 -11.14 -16.20
CA LEU A 188 -9.80 -10.28 -15.21
C LEU A 188 -8.32 -10.60 -15.10
N VAL A 189 -7.93 -11.88 -15.06
CA VAL A 189 -6.52 -12.27 -14.99
C VAL A 189 -5.79 -11.87 -16.26
N SER A 190 -6.36 -12.15 -17.43
CA SER A 190 -5.75 -11.74 -18.70
C SER A 190 -5.55 -10.23 -18.80
N LYS A 191 -6.48 -9.43 -18.27
CA LYS A 191 -6.34 -7.96 -18.18
C LYS A 191 -5.34 -7.51 -17.12
N ALA A 192 -5.21 -8.24 -16.02
CA ALA A 192 -4.22 -7.96 -14.97
C ALA A 192 -2.78 -8.22 -15.45
N CYS A 193 -2.55 -9.24 -16.27
CA CYS A 193 -1.22 -9.60 -16.80
C CYS A 193 -0.73 -8.73 -17.97
N VAL A 194 -1.40 -7.61 -18.29
CA VAL A 194 -1.09 -6.79 -19.45
C VAL A 194 0.09 -5.86 -19.16
N GLU A 195 1.23 -6.09 -19.84
CA GLU A 195 2.50 -5.38 -19.61
C GLU A 195 2.64 -3.95 -20.17
N PRO A 196 1.97 -3.51 -21.26
CA PRO A 196 2.11 -2.15 -21.75
C PRO A 196 1.75 -1.09 -20.70
N ALA A 197 2.64 -0.13 -20.49
CA ALA A 197 2.41 0.99 -19.57
C ALA A 197 1.14 1.81 -19.90
N GLU A 198 0.74 1.83 -21.17
CA GLU A 198 -0.50 2.46 -21.66
C GLU A 198 -1.76 1.78 -21.11
N LEU A 199 -1.64 0.52 -20.68
CA LEU A 199 -2.73 -0.32 -20.18
C LEU A 199 -2.65 -0.55 -18.66
N ALA A 200 -1.75 0.15 -17.96
CA ALA A 200 -1.50 -0.05 -16.53
C ALA A 200 -2.73 0.23 -15.65
N SER A 201 -3.58 1.18 -16.04
CA SER A 201 -4.83 1.50 -15.33
C SER A 201 -5.83 0.33 -15.41
N MET A 202 -5.96 -0.29 -16.59
CA MET A 202 -6.80 -1.48 -16.80
C MET A 202 -6.29 -2.67 -15.97
N ALA A 203 -4.97 -2.91 -16.01
CA ALA A 203 -4.34 -3.97 -15.23
C ALA A 203 -4.55 -3.77 -13.72
N LYS A 204 -4.38 -2.54 -13.23
CA LYS A 204 -4.64 -2.16 -11.84
C LYS A 204 -6.09 -2.41 -11.46
N ALA A 205 -7.04 -1.93 -12.26
CA ALA A 205 -8.46 -2.10 -12.01
C ALA A 205 -8.87 -3.57 -11.96
N ALA A 206 -8.38 -4.38 -12.91
CA ALA A 206 -8.66 -5.81 -12.98
C ALA A 206 -8.09 -6.57 -11.77
N ALA A 207 -6.82 -6.31 -11.42
CA ALA A 207 -6.20 -6.87 -10.22
C ALA A 207 -6.96 -6.46 -8.94
N SER A 208 -7.36 -5.19 -8.81
CA SER A 208 -8.10 -4.72 -7.64
C SER A 208 -9.50 -5.33 -7.50
N VAL A 209 -10.17 -5.63 -8.62
CA VAL A 209 -11.44 -6.37 -8.62
C VAL A 209 -11.21 -7.82 -8.15
N LEU A 210 -10.15 -8.49 -8.62
CA LEU A 210 -9.80 -9.85 -8.17
C LEU A 210 -9.48 -9.88 -6.68
N VAL A 211 -8.69 -8.94 -6.17
CA VAL A 211 -8.40 -8.80 -4.73
C VAL A 211 -9.70 -8.64 -3.95
N GLY A 212 -10.57 -7.70 -4.38
CA GLY A 212 -11.87 -7.49 -3.75
C GLY A 212 -12.76 -8.74 -3.77
N ALA A 213 -12.80 -9.48 -4.88
CA ALA A 213 -13.56 -10.71 -5.00
C ALA A 213 -13.06 -11.80 -4.05
N VAL A 214 -11.74 -12.05 -4.01
CA VAL A 214 -11.12 -13.05 -3.13
C VAL A 214 -11.38 -12.68 -1.67
N SER A 215 -11.04 -11.46 -1.25
CA SER A 215 -11.18 -11.07 0.16
C SER A 215 -12.63 -11.07 0.62
N GLN A 216 -13.55 -10.55 -0.20
CA GLN A 216 -14.97 -10.49 0.17
C GLN A 216 -15.61 -11.88 0.14
N ILE A 217 -15.50 -12.64 -0.95
CA ILE A 217 -16.24 -13.92 -1.09
C ILE A 217 -15.75 -14.96 -0.07
N LEU A 218 -14.45 -15.01 0.22
CA LEU A 218 -13.85 -15.99 1.12
C LEU A 218 -13.69 -15.51 2.57
N HIS A 219 -14.17 -14.31 2.89
CA HIS A 219 -13.99 -13.68 4.21
C HIS A 219 -12.52 -13.60 4.65
N ALA A 220 -11.58 -13.43 3.71
CA ALA A 220 -10.21 -13.16 4.11
C ALA A 220 -10.19 -11.78 4.78
N THR A 221 -9.74 -11.73 6.04
CA THR A 221 -9.61 -10.46 6.76
C THR A 221 -8.60 -9.60 6.01
N PRO A 222 -8.92 -8.33 5.66
CA PRO A 222 -8.01 -7.49 4.93
C PRO A 222 -6.72 -7.28 5.73
N ASN A 223 -5.57 -7.33 5.05
CA ASN A 223 -4.28 -7.17 5.71
C ASN A 223 -4.13 -5.74 6.26
N PRO A 224 -4.02 -5.52 7.58
CA PRO A 224 -3.80 -4.17 8.12
C PRO A 224 -2.46 -3.57 7.65
N ALA A 225 -1.50 -4.40 7.24
CA ALA A 225 -0.21 -3.94 6.72
C ALA A 225 -0.28 -3.37 5.29
N LEU A 226 -1.38 -3.59 4.57
CA LEU A 226 -1.65 -3.05 3.24
C LEU A 226 -2.89 -2.17 3.34
N ALA A 227 -2.71 -0.93 3.81
CA ALA A 227 -3.82 0.00 3.97
C ALA A 227 -4.67 0.07 2.69
N SER A 228 -5.98 -0.17 2.82
CA SER A 228 -6.92 -0.05 1.71
C SER A 228 -6.95 1.41 1.25
N ARG A 229 -6.33 1.70 0.11
CA ARG A 229 -6.35 3.03 -0.47
C ARG A 229 -7.71 3.26 -1.13
N GLY A 230 -8.58 4.01 -0.47
CA GLY A 230 -9.81 4.52 -1.06
C GLY A 230 -10.68 5.25 -0.03
N PRO A 231 -11.34 6.37 -0.41
CA PRO A 231 -12.37 6.94 0.45
C PRO A 231 -13.51 5.93 0.55
N ASN A 232 -13.80 5.45 1.77
CA ASN A 232 -15.01 4.70 2.07
C ASN A 232 -16.21 5.66 1.91
N LEU A 233 -16.64 5.89 0.66
CA LEU A 233 -17.80 6.73 0.34
C LEU A 233 -19.12 6.11 0.81
N LEU A 234 -19.07 4.82 1.13
CA LEU A 234 -20.04 4.17 1.97
C LEU A 234 -19.24 3.76 3.20
N GLN A 235 -19.21 4.61 4.24
CA GLN A 235 -19.10 4.03 5.57
C GLN A 235 -20.10 2.86 5.58
N PRO A 236 -19.69 1.64 5.98
CA PRO A 236 -20.67 0.59 6.19
C PRO A 236 -21.74 1.24 7.06
N PHE A 237 -22.94 1.45 6.49
CA PHE A 237 -24.08 2.01 7.21
C PHE A 237 -24.01 1.41 8.59
N GLU A 238 -23.85 2.29 9.59
CA GLU A 238 -23.53 1.96 10.98
C GLU A 238 -23.99 0.54 11.25
N GLU A 239 -23.05 -0.33 11.61
CA GLU A 239 -23.38 -1.64 12.15
C GLU A 239 -24.32 -1.37 13.33
N GLU A 240 -25.62 -1.25 13.04
CA GLU A 240 -26.65 -1.46 14.02
C GLU A 240 -26.28 -2.83 14.55
N GLU A 241 -25.83 -2.86 15.80
CA GLU A 241 -25.66 -4.05 16.63
C GLU A 241 -27.03 -4.73 16.75
N GLY A 242 -27.51 -5.22 15.61
CA GLY A 242 -28.81 -5.79 15.37
C GLY A 242 -28.71 -7.23 15.78
N HIS A 243 -29.14 -7.47 17.01
CA HIS A 243 -29.37 -8.75 17.65
C HIS A 243 -29.53 -9.92 16.68
N GLY A 244 -28.70 -10.94 16.94
CA GLY A 244 -28.64 -12.20 16.24
C GLY A 244 -30.01 -12.79 15.94
N GLN A 245 -30.20 -13.08 14.67
CA GLN A 245 -31.01 -14.19 14.24
C GLN A 245 -30.22 -14.93 13.16
N GLU A 246 -29.35 -15.83 13.62
CA GLU A 246 -28.70 -16.87 12.83
C GLU A 246 -29.78 -17.67 12.09
N THR A 247 -30.08 -17.24 10.87
CA THR A 247 -30.71 -18.06 9.84
C THR A 247 -29.62 -18.44 8.84
N GLU A 248 -28.56 -19.03 9.37
CA GLU A 248 -27.45 -19.61 8.61
C GLU A 248 -27.75 -21.08 8.34
N SER A 249 -27.79 -21.46 7.06
CA SER A 249 -27.46 -22.83 6.64
C SER A 249 -27.28 -22.92 5.12
N ASP A 250 -28.18 -22.35 4.31
CA ASP A 250 -28.15 -22.60 2.85
C ASP A 250 -27.32 -21.58 2.04
N GLY A 251 -27.20 -20.34 2.51
CA GLY A 251 -26.52 -19.28 1.75
C GLY A 251 -24.99 -19.36 1.80
N ASP A 252 -24.44 -19.87 2.89
CA ASP A 252 -22.99 -19.85 3.12
C ASP A 252 -22.28 -21.00 2.39
N ASP A 253 -22.95 -22.14 2.21
CA ASP A 253 -22.45 -23.26 1.39
C ASP A 253 -22.31 -22.87 -0.08
N SER A 254 -23.30 -22.15 -0.63
CA SER A 254 -23.23 -21.66 -2.02
C SER A 254 -22.10 -20.65 -2.20
N ARG A 255 -21.95 -19.71 -1.26
CA ARG A 255 -20.86 -18.72 -1.27
C ARG A 255 -19.50 -19.39 -1.16
N ARG A 256 -19.36 -20.38 -0.28
CA ARG A 256 -18.13 -21.13 -0.12
C ARG A 256 -17.78 -21.91 -1.38
N ALA A 257 -18.75 -22.57 -2.01
CA ALA A 257 -18.55 -23.25 -3.28
C ALA A 257 -18.10 -22.29 -4.40
N ALA A 258 -18.72 -21.11 -4.46
CA ALA A 258 -18.31 -20.06 -5.39
C ALA A 258 -16.89 -19.54 -5.10
N GLY A 259 -16.55 -19.32 -3.83
CA GLY A 259 -15.19 -18.95 -3.41
C GLY A 259 -14.14 -19.99 -3.80
N ILE A 260 -14.43 -21.28 -3.62
CA ILE A 260 -13.55 -22.38 -4.07
C ILE A 260 -13.38 -22.34 -5.60
N ALA A 261 -14.48 -22.19 -6.35
CA ALA A 261 -14.43 -22.09 -7.81
C ALA A 261 -13.60 -20.87 -8.28
N LEU A 262 -13.77 -19.72 -7.63
CA LEU A 262 -12.99 -18.51 -7.88
C LEU A 262 -11.48 -18.79 -7.74
N VAL A 263 -11.09 -19.41 -6.62
CA VAL A 263 -9.68 -19.74 -6.34
C VAL A 263 -9.13 -20.73 -7.35
N GLN A 264 -9.89 -21.78 -7.67
CA GLN A 264 -9.49 -22.78 -8.67
C GLN A 264 -9.25 -22.15 -10.05
N HIS A 265 -10.13 -21.24 -10.47
CA HIS A 265 -9.97 -20.52 -11.73
C HIS A 265 -8.77 -19.56 -11.70
N ILE A 266 -8.51 -18.88 -10.58
CA ILE A 266 -7.32 -18.03 -10.44
C ILE A 266 -6.04 -18.90 -10.48
N CYS A 267 -6.03 -20.05 -9.81
CA CYS A 267 -4.90 -20.98 -9.77
C CYS A 267 -4.49 -21.46 -11.17
N GLN A 268 -5.45 -21.67 -12.07
CA GLN A 268 -5.18 -22.05 -13.47
C GLN A 268 -4.38 -20.99 -14.24
N HIS A 269 -4.41 -19.74 -13.79
CA HIS A 269 -3.71 -18.62 -14.41
C HIS A 269 -2.62 -18.00 -13.52
N LEU A 270 -2.40 -18.56 -12.32
CA LEU A 270 -1.43 -18.07 -11.35
C LEU A 270 0.02 -18.07 -11.90
N PRO A 271 0.47 -19.08 -12.67
CA PRO A 271 1.77 -19.03 -13.33
C PRO A 271 1.98 -17.77 -14.19
N ALA A 272 0.97 -17.41 -14.99
CA ALA A 272 1.04 -16.22 -15.85
C ALA A 272 1.06 -14.91 -15.03
N LEU A 273 0.33 -14.85 -13.91
CA LEU A 273 0.41 -13.73 -12.97
C LEU A 273 1.82 -13.63 -12.37
N CYS A 274 2.36 -14.73 -11.87
CA CYS A 274 3.70 -14.79 -11.30
C CYS A 274 4.76 -14.37 -12.33
N ASP A 275 4.66 -14.86 -13.57
CA ASP A 275 5.56 -14.49 -14.66
C ASP A 275 5.46 -13.02 -15.05
N SER A 276 4.27 -12.43 -15.07
CA SER A 276 4.10 -11.02 -15.42
C SER A 276 4.72 -10.09 -14.37
N PHE A 277 4.59 -10.41 -13.07
CA PHE A 277 4.99 -9.50 -11.99
C PHE A 277 6.35 -9.81 -11.36
N LEU A 278 6.69 -11.08 -11.24
CA LEU A 278 7.97 -11.54 -10.70
C LEU A 278 8.98 -11.81 -11.83
N GLY A 279 8.56 -11.64 -13.09
CA GLY A 279 9.29 -11.93 -14.32
C GLY A 279 9.51 -13.43 -14.50
N ALA A 280 9.36 -13.94 -15.71
CA ALA A 280 9.42 -15.38 -16.04
C ALA A 280 10.49 -16.14 -15.24
N SER A 281 10.15 -17.37 -14.80
CA SER A 281 11.15 -18.29 -14.25
C SER A 281 12.27 -18.39 -15.28
N GLU A 282 13.38 -17.70 -15.01
CA GLU A 282 14.58 -17.84 -15.81
C GLU A 282 15.06 -19.27 -15.57
N GLU A 283 14.50 -20.22 -16.32
CA GLU A 283 15.15 -21.48 -16.63
C GLU A 283 16.47 -21.09 -17.30
N GLU A 284 17.52 -20.97 -16.49
CA GLU A 284 18.92 -21.11 -16.89
C GLU A 284 19.33 -20.34 -18.14
N GLY A 285 18.73 -19.17 -18.37
CA GLY A 285 19.39 -18.14 -19.13
C GLY A 285 20.54 -17.66 -18.27
N GLU A 286 21.67 -18.39 -18.28
CA GLU A 286 22.96 -17.98 -17.72
C GLU A 286 23.04 -16.47 -17.79
N GLY A 287 22.79 -15.80 -16.65
CA GLY A 287 22.51 -14.37 -16.64
C GLY A 287 23.60 -13.71 -17.43
N SER A 288 23.22 -13.06 -18.56
CA SER A 288 24.11 -12.67 -19.67
C SER A 288 25.56 -12.65 -19.18
N PRO A 289 26.47 -13.51 -19.66
CA PRO A 289 27.76 -13.78 -19.00
C PRO A 289 28.50 -12.53 -18.51
N SER A 290 28.28 -11.38 -19.16
CA SER A 290 28.66 -10.05 -18.67
C SER A 290 28.23 -9.67 -17.24
N ALA A 291 27.00 -9.92 -16.79
CA ALA A 291 26.51 -9.50 -15.47
C ALA A 291 27.15 -10.31 -14.33
N GLN A 292 27.29 -11.63 -14.51
CA GLN A 292 28.05 -12.48 -13.60
C GLN A 292 29.54 -12.11 -13.61
N GLN A 293 30.12 -11.82 -14.79
CA GLN A 293 31.49 -11.33 -14.91
C GLN A 293 31.71 -10.03 -14.13
N HIS A 294 30.76 -9.08 -14.20
CA HIS A 294 30.84 -7.82 -13.47
C HIS A 294 30.80 -8.01 -11.94
N LEU A 295 29.97 -8.92 -11.43
CA LEU A 295 29.96 -9.24 -9.99
C LEU A 295 31.28 -9.86 -9.54
N LEU A 296 31.81 -10.81 -10.32
CA LEU A 296 33.10 -11.45 -10.07
C LEU A 296 34.26 -10.44 -10.11
N ASP A 297 34.24 -9.50 -11.05
CA ASP A 297 35.24 -8.44 -11.16
C ASP A 297 35.24 -7.52 -9.93
N GLY A 298 34.04 -7.14 -9.46
CA GLY A 298 33.89 -6.36 -8.24
C GLY A 298 34.42 -7.08 -6.99
N GLN A 299 34.26 -8.41 -6.91
CA GLN A 299 34.77 -9.22 -5.81
C GLN A 299 36.30 -9.36 -5.86
N ARG A 300 36.86 -9.68 -7.02
CA ARG A 300 38.32 -9.80 -7.24
C ARG A 300 39.06 -8.50 -6.90
N LEU A 301 38.49 -7.35 -7.24
CA LEU A 301 39.03 -6.04 -6.86
C LEU A 301 39.07 -5.85 -5.33
N ARG A 302 38.06 -6.34 -4.60
CA ARG A 302 38.06 -6.28 -3.12
C ARG A 302 39.10 -7.20 -2.54
N GLU A 303 39.17 -8.44 -3.00
CA GLU A 303 40.16 -9.43 -2.54
C GLU A 303 41.59 -8.93 -2.77
N ALA A 304 41.86 -8.33 -3.93
CA ALA A 304 43.14 -7.70 -4.22
C ALA A 304 43.47 -6.53 -3.27
N ILE A 305 42.49 -5.68 -2.94
CA ILE A 305 42.67 -4.58 -1.96
C ILE A 305 42.95 -5.13 -0.56
N VAL A 306 42.24 -6.18 -0.13
CA VAL A 306 42.42 -6.80 1.20
C VAL A 306 43.80 -7.44 1.31
N LEU A 307 44.21 -8.26 0.33
CA LEU A 307 45.55 -8.85 0.29
C LEU A 307 46.65 -7.79 0.37
N LEU A 308 46.48 -6.68 -0.36
CA LEU A 308 47.43 -5.58 -0.28
C LEU A 308 47.39 -4.88 1.08
N LEU A 309 46.23 -4.65 1.69
CA LEU A 309 46.17 -4.03 3.02
C LEU A 309 46.87 -4.87 4.09
N GLU A 310 46.76 -6.20 4.00
CA GLU A 310 47.34 -7.16 4.96
C GLU A 310 48.86 -7.40 4.76
N ALA A 311 49.36 -7.29 3.53
CA ALA A 311 50.79 -7.48 3.23
C ALA A 311 51.68 -6.42 3.91
N ALA A 312 52.87 -6.77 4.40
CA ALA A 312 53.82 -5.74 4.84
C ALA A 312 54.38 -4.97 3.63
N GLU A 313 54.89 -3.74 3.83
CA GLU A 313 55.53 -2.99 2.73
C GLU A 313 56.75 -3.74 2.15
N SER A 314 57.45 -4.52 2.98
CA SER A 314 58.54 -5.41 2.54
C SER A 314 58.09 -6.52 1.60
N ASP A 315 56.81 -6.90 1.64
CA ASP A 315 56.27 -8.02 0.87
C ASP A 315 55.86 -7.60 -0.55
N LEU A 316 55.94 -6.32 -0.89
CA LEU A 316 55.72 -5.85 -2.27
C LEU A 316 56.83 -6.30 -3.22
N CYS A 317 57.98 -6.70 -2.68
CA CYS A 317 59.04 -7.36 -3.43
C CYS A 317 58.87 -8.89 -3.46
N ASN A 318 57.90 -9.44 -2.73
CA ASN A 318 57.63 -10.87 -2.72
C ASN A 318 56.90 -11.28 -4.00
N GLU A 319 57.53 -12.17 -4.78
CA GLU A 319 56.92 -12.73 -5.99
C GLU A 319 55.63 -13.49 -5.69
N ASP A 320 55.49 -14.11 -4.50
CA ASP A 320 54.31 -14.89 -4.14
C ASP A 320 53.06 -14.00 -4.03
N LEU A 321 53.19 -12.79 -3.47
CA LEU A 321 52.09 -11.82 -3.37
C LEU A 321 51.65 -11.37 -4.77
N TRP A 322 52.61 -11.08 -5.65
CA TRP A 322 52.31 -10.68 -7.03
C TRP A 322 51.68 -11.82 -7.83
N ASN A 323 52.15 -13.06 -7.64
CA ASN A 323 51.54 -14.25 -8.25
C ASN A 323 50.09 -14.44 -7.79
N GLN A 324 49.77 -14.20 -6.51
CA GLN A 324 48.39 -14.22 -6.00
C GLN A 324 47.53 -13.11 -6.62
N LEU A 325 48.05 -11.89 -6.72
CA LEU A 325 47.34 -10.77 -7.37
C LEU A 325 47.10 -11.03 -8.86
N LEU A 326 48.08 -11.59 -9.57
CA LEU A 326 47.95 -11.99 -10.98
C LEU A 326 46.96 -13.15 -11.17
N GLN A 327 46.90 -14.10 -10.24
CA GLN A 327 45.88 -15.15 -10.25
C GLN A 327 44.48 -14.57 -10.05
N LEU A 328 44.29 -13.64 -9.12
CA LEU A 328 43.01 -12.93 -8.95
C LEU A 328 42.64 -12.08 -10.17
N ALA A 329 43.64 -11.53 -10.86
CA ALA A 329 43.46 -10.77 -12.09
C ALA A 329 42.97 -11.66 -13.23
N THR A 330 43.23 -12.97 -13.20
CA THR A 330 42.93 -13.87 -14.32
C THR A 330 41.42 -13.90 -14.58
N GLY A 331 41.01 -13.26 -15.69
CA GLY A 331 39.61 -13.12 -16.08
C GLY A 331 38.91 -11.85 -15.58
N SER A 332 39.66 -10.90 -15.00
CA SER A 332 39.21 -9.56 -14.65
C SER A 332 40.06 -8.51 -15.35
N LYS A 333 39.56 -8.01 -16.48
CA LYS A 333 40.30 -7.07 -17.32
C LYS A 333 40.66 -5.79 -16.58
N LEU A 334 39.76 -5.31 -15.70
CA LEU A 334 39.99 -4.10 -14.92
C LEU A 334 41.15 -4.26 -13.92
N LEU A 335 41.23 -5.41 -13.26
CA LEU A 335 42.30 -5.71 -12.32
C LEU A 335 43.62 -5.97 -13.07
N GLU A 336 43.59 -6.69 -14.18
CA GLU A 336 44.74 -6.90 -15.08
C GLU A 336 45.33 -5.57 -15.59
N ASP A 337 44.48 -4.65 -16.06
CA ASP A 337 44.90 -3.34 -16.58
C ASP A 337 45.55 -2.51 -15.45
N THR A 338 44.98 -2.53 -14.25
CA THR A 338 45.49 -1.77 -13.10
C THR A 338 46.84 -2.32 -12.60
N LEU A 339 46.99 -3.65 -12.50
CA LEU A 339 48.24 -4.29 -12.09
C LEU A 339 49.33 -4.15 -13.16
N SER A 340 48.97 -4.30 -14.45
CA SER A 340 49.91 -4.14 -15.57
C SER A 340 50.45 -2.71 -15.66
N ALA A 341 49.60 -1.70 -15.43
CA ALA A 341 50.04 -0.30 -15.38
C ALA A 341 51.06 -0.05 -14.26
N HIS A 342 50.87 -0.67 -13.09
CA HIS A 342 51.82 -0.58 -11.97
C HIS A 342 53.13 -1.31 -12.25
N LEU A 343 53.08 -2.51 -12.84
CA LEU A 343 54.28 -3.27 -13.23
C LEU A 343 55.12 -2.51 -14.27
N ALA A 344 54.47 -1.87 -15.25
CA ALA A 344 55.18 -1.05 -16.24
C ALA A 344 55.89 0.17 -15.63
N LEU A 345 55.30 0.79 -14.61
CA LEU A 345 55.92 1.89 -13.85
C LEU A 345 57.10 1.40 -12.99
N ARG A 346 56.99 0.19 -12.45
CA ARG A 346 58.04 -0.47 -11.66
C ARG A 346 59.27 -0.80 -12.53
N ASP A 347 59.07 -1.37 -13.71
CA ASP A 347 60.16 -1.76 -14.61
C ASP A 347 60.88 -0.57 -15.26
N GLY A 348 60.21 0.58 -15.38
CA GLY A 348 60.74 1.79 -16.02
C GLY A 348 61.51 2.75 -15.11
N SER A 349 61.50 2.56 -13.79
CA SER A 349 62.05 3.52 -12.83
C SER A 349 63.36 3.05 -12.20
N SER A 350 64.44 3.80 -12.44
CA SER A 350 65.76 3.52 -11.86
C SER A 350 65.84 3.92 -10.38
N SER A 351 65.81 2.90 -9.52
CA SER A 351 66.47 2.71 -8.21
C SER A 351 66.15 3.56 -6.96
N GLU A 352 65.57 4.77 -7.01
CA GLU A 352 65.31 5.52 -5.74
C GLU A 352 63.92 6.18 -5.63
N SER A 353 63.22 6.40 -6.75
CA SER A 353 61.85 6.95 -6.76
C SER A 353 60.76 5.89 -6.90
N ALA A 354 61.14 4.65 -7.23
CA ALA A 354 60.24 3.51 -7.41
C ALA A 354 59.69 2.96 -6.08
N GLU A 355 60.49 2.98 -5.01
CA GLU A 355 60.10 2.44 -3.70
C GLU A 355 59.00 3.25 -3.02
N VAL A 356 58.90 4.56 -3.29
CA VAL A 356 57.91 5.46 -2.65
C VAL A 356 56.54 5.39 -3.33
N LEU A 357 56.46 4.85 -4.56
CA LEU A 357 55.20 4.60 -5.29
C LEU A 357 54.54 3.25 -4.96
N GLY A 358 55.12 2.47 -4.04
CA GLY A 358 54.96 1.00 -4.01
C GLY A 358 53.63 0.42 -3.54
N LYS A 359 52.89 1.05 -2.61
CA LYS A 359 51.71 0.41 -1.98
C LYS A 359 50.47 1.30 -1.94
N SER A 360 50.63 2.48 -1.36
CA SER A 360 49.55 3.45 -1.15
C SER A 360 48.94 3.89 -2.48
N GLN A 361 49.79 4.08 -3.51
CA GLN A 361 49.37 4.41 -4.86
C GLN A 361 48.61 3.26 -5.52
N LEU A 362 49.11 2.02 -5.43
CA LEU A 362 48.42 0.83 -5.96
C LEU A 362 47.06 0.62 -5.29
N ILE A 363 46.97 0.77 -3.97
CA ILE A 363 45.70 0.72 -3.23
C ILE A 363 44.76 1.85 -3.68
N ALA A 364 45.29 3.06 -3.88
CA ALA A 364 44.49 4.18 -4.36
C ALA A 364 43.98 3.97 -5.80
N ASP A 365 44.80 3.40 -6.68
CA ASP A 365 44.43 3.04 -8.05
C ASP A 365 43.36 1.94 -8.07
N LEU A 366 43.51 0.88 -7.27
CA LEU A 366 42.52 -0.18 -7.12
C LEU A 366 41.20 0.32 -6.52
N ARG A 367 41.25 1.23 -5.54
CA ARG A 367 40.05 1.89 -5.00
C ARG A 367 39.35 2.75 -6.07
N ARG A 368 40.10 3.46 -6.91
CA ARG A 368 39.55 4.23 -8.03
C ARG A 368 38.93 3.32 -9.10
N ALA A 369 39.61 2.22 -9.45
CA ALA A 369 39.10 1.23 -10.39
C ALA A 369 37.80 0.59 -9.86
N ARG A 370 37.76 0.21 -8.59
CA ARG A 370 36.56 -0.27 -7.92
C ARG A 370 35.43 0.75 -7.93
N ALA A 371 35.69 2.00 -7.58
CA ALA A 371 34.68 3.06 -7.60
C ALA A 371 34.14 3.32 -9.02
N ALA A 372 35.01 3.28 -10.04
CA ALA A 372 34.61 3.39 -11.44
C ALA A 372 33.75 2.19 -11.88
N HIS A 373 34.13 0.97 -11.50
CA HIS A 373 33.36 -0.24 -11.76
C HIS A 373 32.00 -0.22 -11.05
N GLU A 374 31.94 0.22 -9.79
CA GLU A 374 30.68 0.40 -9.05
C GLU A 374 29.78 1.47 -9.70
N ALA A 375 30.36 2.55 -10.24
CA ALA A 375 29.62 3.56 -10.99
C ALA A 375 29.12 3.04 -12.35
N GLU A 376 29.93 2.25 -13.07
CA GLU A 376 29.57 1.64 -14.35
C GLU A 376 28.52 0.55 -14.19
N THR A 377 28.65 -0.33 -13.19
CA THR A 377 27.60 -1.29 -12.83
C THR A 377 26.33 -0.59 -12.38
N SER A 378 26.41 0.48 -11.60
CA SER A 378 25.22 1.29 -11.26
C SER A 378 24.57 1.91 -12.51
N ARG A 379 25.36 2.36 -13.49
CA ARG A 379 24.85 2.87 -14.78
C ARG A 379 24.25 1.76 -15.64
N LEU A 380 24.89 0.61 -15.75
CA LEU A 380 24.36 -0.56 -16.45
C LEU A 380 23.06 -1.03 -15.80
N CYS A 381 23.03 -1.15 -14.48
CA CYS A 381 21.80 -1.45 -13.73
C CYS A 381 20.73 -0.40 -14.00
N GLN A 382 21.03 0.90 -13.97
CA GLN A 382 20.06 1.94 -14.32
C GLN A 382 19.59 1.89 -15.78
N THR A 383 20.48 1.53 -16.72
CA THR A 383 20.15 1.48 -18.15
C THR A 383 19.33 0.23 -18.46
N THR A 384 19.69 -0.91 -17.87
CA THR A 384 18.95 -2.16 -17.92
C THR A 384 17.61 -2.02 -17.21
N GLN A 385 17.54 -1.36 -16.04
CA GLN A 385 16.29 -1.01 -15.34
C GLN A 385 15.39 -0.10 -16.20
N ARG A 386 15.96 0.85 -16.94
CA ARG A 386 15.18 1.67 -17.90
C ARG A 386 14.67 0.87 -19.10
N SER A 387 15.33 -0.23 -19.46
CA SER A 387 14.93 -1.10 -20.59
C SER A 387 13.95 -2.21 -20.17
N LEU A 388 14.11 -2.76 -18.97
CA LEU A 388 13.20 -3.73 -18.34
C LEU A 388 12.17 -2.95 -17.52
N LYS A 389 11.26 -2.26 -18.22
CA LYS A 389 10.03 -1.68 -17.67
C LYS A 389 9.07 -2.79 -17.18
N VAL A 390 9.50 -3.63 -16.25
CA VAL A 390 8.59 -4.49 -15.48
C VAL A 390 8.03 -3.64 -14.35
N ALA A 391 6.73 -3.80 -14.12
CA ALA A 391 5.83 -2.90 -13.43
C ALA A 391 6.17 -2.70 -11.94
N ASP A 392 6.88 -1.63 -11.59
CA ASP A 392 6.81 -1.06 -10.22
C ASP A 392 5.56 -0.17 -10.06
N GLY A 393 4.51 -0.46 -10.84
CA GLY A 393 3.31 0.32 -10.94
C GLY A 393 2.20 -0.15 -10.00
N PRO A 394 1.12 0.65 -9.85
CA PRO A 394 -0.03 0.27 -9.04
C PRO A 394 -0.62 -1.12 -9.36
N ALA A 395 -0.57 -1.54 -10.63
CA ALA A 395 -1.05 -2.86 -11.05
C ALA A 395 -0.29 -4.01 -10.39
N ALA A 396 1.03 -3.90 -10.29
CA ALA A 396 1.84 -4.93 -9.65
C ALA A 396 1.60 -4.97 -8.13
N ILE A 397 1.35 -3.82 -7.49
CA ILE A 397 1.01 -3.78 -6.07
C ILE A 397 -0.32 -4.50 -5.82
N GLU A 398 -1.33 -4.26 -6.65
CA GLU A 398 -2.62 -4.96 -6.56
C GLU A 398 -2.47 -6.47 -6.84
N ALA A 399 -1.67 -6.86 -7.83
CA ALA A 399 -1.42 -8.26 -8.11
C ALA A 399 -0.64 -8.96 -6.99
N MET A 400 0.35 -8.30 -6.41
CA MET A 400 1.03 -8.80 -5.22
C MET A 400 0.07 -8.93 -4.04
N SER A 401 -0.85 -7.98 -3.88
CA SER A 401 -1.91 -8.05 -2.87
C SER A 401 -2.83 -9.25 -3.13
N LEU A 402 -3.16 -9.55 -4.39
CA LEU A 402 -3.91 -10.76 -4.75
C LEU A 402 -3.15 -12.03 -4.33
N LEU A 403 -1.85 -12.11 -4.61
CA LEU A 403 -1.03 -13.26 -4.18
C LEU A 403 -1.01 -13.41 -2.65
N VAL A 404 -0.92 -12.30 -1.91
CA VAL A 404 -0.98 -12.30 -0.44
C VAL A 404 -2.31 -12.83 0.06
N GLU A 405 -3.42 -12.35 -0.51
CA GLU A 405 -4.76 -12.79 -0.13
C GLU A 405 -4.98 -14.28 -0.46
N LEU A 406 -4.49 -14.75 -1.61
CA LEU A 406 -4.52 -16.17 -1.97
C LEU A 406 -3.68 -17.02 -1.00
N ALA A 407 -2.46 -16.60 -0.67
CA ALA A 407 -1.62 -17.31 0.29
C ALA A 407 -2.25 -17.36 1.68
N ARG A 408 -2.95 -16.30 2.11
CA ARG A 408 -3.67 -16.24 3.39
C ARG A 408 -4.80 -17.27 3.49
N LEU A 409 -5.37 -17.70 2.37
CA LEU A 409 -6.39 -18.76 2.38
C LEU A 409 -5.85 -20.09 2.91
N GLN A 410 -4.52 -20.28 2.88
CA GLN A 410 -3.85 -21.52 3.28
C GLN A 410 -4.39 -22.75 2.53
N ASP A 411 -4.91 -22.54 1.32
CA ASP A 411 -5.42 -23.60 0.46
C ASP A 411 -4.26 -24.39 -0.15
N SER A 412 -4.35 -25.72 -0.11
CA SER A 412 -3.27 -26.59 -0.56
C SER A 412 -2.99 -26.49 -2.06
N GLU A 413 -4.01 -26.27 -2.89
CA GLU A 413 -3.83 -26.12 -4.35
C GLU A 413 -3.14 -24.79 -4.67
N VAL A 414 -3.57 -23.71 -4.01
CA VAL A 414 -2.92 -22.40 -4.12
C VAL A 414 -1.44 -22.48 -3.72
N LEU A 415 -1.17 -23.01 -2.53
CA LEU A 415 0.19 -23.12 -2.01
C LEU A 415 1.05 -24.03 -2.89
N GLN A 416 0.48 -25.10 -3.43
CA GLN A 416 1.18 -25.96 -4.38
C GLN A 416 1.63 -25.17 -5.61
N VAL A 417 0.75 -24.39 -6.24
CA VAL A 417 1.14 -23.59 -7.42
C VAL A 417 2.16 -22.52 -7.04
N LEU A 418 2.02 -21.85 -5.89
CA LEU A 418 3.00 -20.86 -5.43
C LEU A 418 4.41 -21.46 -5.20
N VAL A 419 4.47 -22.70 -4.71
CA VAL A 419 5.73 -23.46 -4.55
C VAL A 419 6.31 -23.88 -5.89
N GLU A 420 5.48 -24.46 -6.78
CA GLU A 420 5.90 -24.88 -8.13
C GLU A 420 6.45 -23.70 -8.94
N GLU A 421 5.82 -22.53 -8.83
CA GLU A 421 6.24 -21.29 -9.48
C GLU A 421 7.42 -20.57 -8.78
N ARG A 422 7.94 -21.14 -7.68
CA ARG A 422 9.05 -20.60 -6.87
C ARG A 422 8.83 -19.13 -6.47
N VAL A 423 7.60 -18.79 -6.09
CA VAL A 423 7.18 -17.41 -5.83
C VAL A 423 7.99 -16.77 -4.70
N LEU A 424 8.33 -17.52 -3.65
CA LEU A 424 9.19 -17.05 -2.55
C LEU A 424 10.57 -16.64 -3.04
N SER A 425 11.28 -17.55 -3.70
CA SER A 425 12.63 -17.33 -4.20
C SER A 425 12.67 -16.19 -5.21
N ARG A 426 11.71 -16.15 -6.16
CA ARG A 426 11.59 -15.09 -7.16
C ARG A 426 11.27 -13.74 -6.52
N GLY A 427 10.32 -13.71 -5.59
CA GLY A 427 9.97 -12.51 -4.82
C GLY A 427 11.18 -11.94 -4.08
N LEU A 428 11.91 -12.79 -3.35
CA LEU A 428 13.11 -12.38 -2.61
C LEU A 428 14.26 -11.94 -3.52
N ARG A 429 14.54 -12.65 -4.62
CA ARG A 429 15.53 -12.21 -5.62
C ARG A 429 15.19 -10.81 -6.14
N ARG A 430 13.93 -10.58 -6.47
CA ARG A 430 13.45 -9.30 -6.98
C ARG A 430 13.58 -8.15 -5.97
N LEU A 431 13.48 -8.42 -4.65
CA LEU A 431 13.80 -7.43 -3.61
C LEU A 431 15.25 -6.91 -3.72
N PHE A 432 16.19 -7.74 -4.18
CA PHE A 432 17.60 -7.37 -4.31
C PHE A 432 17.94 -6.77 -5.68
N ASP A 433 17.25 -7.19 -6.74
CA ASP A 433 17.59 -6.81 -8.11
C ASP A 433 17.04 -5.42 -8.49
N ARG A 434 16.09 -4.87 -7.71
CA ARG A 434 15.38 -3.63 -8.03
C ARG A 434 15.19 -2.72 -6.82
N SER A 435 15.19 -1.41 -7.08
CA SER A 435 14.77 -0.41 -6.10
C SER A 435 13.25 -0.33 -6.06
N TRP A 436 12.62 -1.17 -5.24
CA TRP A 436 11.19 -1.10 -5.01
C TRP A 436 10.82 0.00 -4.03
N GLY A 437 9.66 0.61 -4.25
CA GLY A 437 9.03 1.44 -3.24
C GLY A 437 8.65 0.61 -2.01
N ALA A 438 8.61 1.23 -0.83
CA ALA A 438 8.31 0.57 0.43
C ALA A 438 7.01 -0.27 0.39
N VAL A 439 6.00 0.17 -0.35
CA VAL A 439 4.73 -0.58 -0.50
C VAL A 439 4.94 -1.94 -1.16
N MET A 440 5.72 -2.01 -2.23
CA MET A 440 5.99 -3.27 -2.93
C MET A 440 6.88 -4.19 -2.08
N LEU A 441 7.89 -3.63 -1.41
CA LEU A 441 8.72 -4.37 -0.45
C LEU A 441 7.86 -5.04 0.63
N ASN A 442 6.93 -4.29 1.21
CA ASN A 442 6.01 -4.79 2.23
C ASN A 442 5.04 -5.84 1.68
N ALA A 443 4.55 -5.68 0.46
CA ALA A 443 3.65 -6.65 -0.17
C ALA A 443 4.35 -8.00 -0.42
N VAL A 444 5.59 -7.98 -0.95
CA VAL A 444 6.38 -9.20 -1.15
C VAL A 444 6.78 -9.84 0.18
N ALA A 445 7.18 -9.04 1.18
CA ALA A 445 7.46 -9.59 2.50
C ALA A 445 6.21 -10.18 3.15
N ALA A 446 5.05 -9.55 3.01
CA ALA A 446 3.78 -10.10 3.48
C ALA A 446 3.49 -11.44 2.78
N LEU A 447 3.68 -11.54 1.46
CA LEU A 447 3.50 -12.80 0.75
C LEU A 447 4.44 -13.88 1.28
N CYS A 448 5.71 -13.54 1.49
CA CYS A 448 6.68 -14.49 2.01
C CYS A 448 6.29 -15.00 3.41
N VAL A 449 5.88 -14.08 4.28
CA VAL A 449 5.42 -14.38 5.63
C VAL A 449 4.20 -15.31 5.61
N GLU A 450 3.19 -15.03 4.78
CA GLU A 450 1.97 -15.86 4.71
C GLU A 450 2.26 -17.30 4.24
N ILE A 451 3.19 -17.46 3.28
CA ILE A 451 3.60 -18.79 2.80
C ILE A 451 4.43 -19.52 3.88
N ILE A 452 5.38 -18.86 4.53
CA ILE A 452 6.24 -19.46 5.58
C ILE A 452 5.43 -19.80 6.85
N ARG A 453 4.44 -18.97 7.18
CA ARG A 453 3.57 -19.20 8.34
C ARG A 453 2.61 -20.36 8.13
N SER A 454 2.36 -20.75 6.89
CA SER A 454 1.43 -21.81 6.54
C SER A 454 1.62 -23.08 7.38
N PRO A 455 0.55 -23.66 7.95
CA PRO A 455 0.63 -24.94 8.64
C PRO A 455 0.71 -26.12 7.68
N GLU A 456 0.45 -25.90 6.39
CA GLU A 456 0.39 -26.94 5.38
C GLU A 456 1.78 -27.48 5.02
N PRO A 457 1.89 -28.76 4.58
CA PRO A 457 3.16 -29.33 4.13
C PRO A 457 3.83 -28.52 3.01
N LYS A 458 3.03 -27.84 2.17
CA LYS A 458 3.53 -26.96 1.11
C LYS A 458 4.20 -25.69 1.65
N GLY A 459 3.75 -25.17 2.79
CA GLY A 459 4.47 -24.09 3.49
C GLY A 459 5.86 -24.51 3.94
N LYS A 460 5.97 -25.71 4.50
CA LYS A 460 7.25 -26.32 4.85
C LYS A 460 8.16 -26.48 3.62
N GLU A 461 7.66 -27.07 2.54
CA GLU A 461 8.41 -27.25 1.29
C GLU A 461 8.92 -25.91 0.73
N ALA A 462 8.08 -24.87 0.79
CA ALA A 462 8.45 -23.51 0.37
C ALA A 462 9.59 -22.93 1.23
N ALA A 463 9.52 -23.11 2.56
CA ALA A 463 10.54 -22.65 3.49
C ALA A 463 11.85 -23.45 3.32
N GLU A 464 11.78 -24.77 3.14
CA GLU A 464 12.95 -25.61 2.85
C GLU A 464 13.63 -25.19 1.56
N ALA A 465 12.87 -25.01 0.47
CA ALA A 465 13.41 -24.55 -0.82
C ALA A 465 14.12 -23.19 -0.69
N LEU A 466 13.57 -22.27 0.09
CA LEU A 466 14.21 -20.97 0.35
C LEU A 466 15.53 -21.12 1.13
N VAL A 467 15.59 -22.03 2.11
CA VAL A 467 16.80 -22.27 2.90
C VAL A 467 17.88 -23.00 2.09
N GLU A 468 17.48 -23.92 1.21
CA GLU A 468 18.37 -24.60 0.27
C GLU A 468 19.00 -23.62 -0.73
N GLU A 469 18.28 -22.55 -1.09
CA GLU A 469 18.80 -21.41 -1.82
C GLU A 469 19.69 -20.48 -0.95
N GLY A 470 20.64 -21.05 -0.20
CA GLY A 470 21.45 -20.33 0.81
C GLY A 470 22.07 -19.01 0.36
N HIS A 471 22.41 -18.86 -0.92
CA HIS A 471 22.90 -17.61 -1.51
C HIS A 471 21.93 -16.41 -1.35
N LEU A 472 20.61 -16.64 -1.23
CA LEU A 472 19.64 -15.57 -0.94
C LEU A 472 19.75 -15.11 0.51
N LEU A 473 19.92 -16.05 1.45
CA LEU A 473 20.12 -15.71 2.87
C LEU A 473 21.47 -15.04 3.09
N ASP A 474 22.51 -15.39 2.32
CA ASP A 474 23.78 -14.66 2.30
C ASP A 474 23.59 -13.20 1.87
N ARG A 475 22.74 -12.94 0.86
CA ARG A 475 22.39 -11.58 0.43
C ARG A 475 21.63 -10.83 1.52
N VAL A 476 20.69 -11.50 2.21
CA VAL A 476 19.98 -10.92 3.36
C VAL A 476 20.97 -10.51 4.46
N ALA A 477 21.85 -11.42 4.86
CA ALA A 477 22.89 -11.14 5.85
C ALA A 477 23.78 -9.97 5.41
N GLY A 478 24.14 -9.89 4.13
CA GLY A 478 24.89 -8.76 3.58
C GLY A 478 24.16 -7.42 3.70
N VAL A 479 22.82 -7.38 3.61
CA VAL A 479 22.03 -6.16 3.82
C VAL A 479 21.95 -5.81 5.31
N LEU A 480 21.68 -6.78 6.17
CA LEU A 480 21.59 -6.56 7.62
C LEU A 480 22.92 -6.10 8.21
N ARG A 481 24.05 -6.73 7.81
CA ARG A 481 25.40 -6.33 8.23
C ARG A 481 25.74 -4.90 7.83
N ARG A 482 25.40 -4.48 6.61
CA ARG A 482 25.59 -3.08 6.19
C ARG A 482 24.74 -2.12 7.01
N GLN A 483 23.53 -2.53 7.38
CA GLN A 483 22.66 -1.69 8.21
C GLN A 483 23.21 -1.55 9.63
N SER A 484 23.72 -2.63 10.24
CA SER A 484 24.35 -2.56 11.56
C SER A 484 25.61 -1.70 11.54
N GLU A 485 26.50 -1.89 10.56
CA GLU A 485 27.69 -1.04 10.35
C GLU A 485 27.32 0.44 10.22
N VAL A 486 26.27 0.75 9.46
CA VAL A 486 25.75 2.10 9.30
C VAL A 486 25.21 2.65 10.62
N ARG A 487 24.46 1.85 11.38
CA ARG A 487 23.91 2.24 12.68
C ARG A 487 25.02 2.51 13.70
N GLU A 488 26.07 1.69 13.72
CA GLU A 488 27.27 1.92 14.53
C GLU A 488 28.03 3.18 14.09
N ALA A 489 28.20 3.40 12.78
CA ALA A 489 28.83 4.60 12.29
C ALA A 489 28.04 5.88 12.65
N LEU A 490 26.72 5.81 12.65
CA LEU A 490 25.82 6.90 13.07
C LEU A 490 25.84 7.13 14.58
N SER A 491 25.94 6.08 15.40
CA SER A 491 26.09 6.24 16.86
C SER A 491 27.40 6.96 17.21
N HIS A 492 28.42 6.87 16.35
CA HIS A 492 29.67 7.60 16.46
C HIS A 492 29.69 9.00 15.81
N ARG A 493 28.70 9.35 14.96
CA ARG A 493 28.65 10.64 14.25
C ARG A 493 27.30 11.34 14.48
N GLN A 494 27.25 12.22 15.48
CA GLN A 494 26.03 12.96 15.84
C GLN A 494 25.51 13.95 14.79
N ASP A 495 26.27 14.29 13.73
CA ASP A 495 25.99 15.48 12.91
C ASP A 495 25.72 15.27 11.40
N HIS A 496 25.48 14.04 10.91
CA HIS A 496 25.30 13.82 9.46
C HIS A 496 23.88 13.37 9.09
N LYS A 497 23.07 14.36 8.66
CA LYS A 497 21.64 14.25 8.35
C LYS A 497 21.33 13.86 6.89
N GLY A 498 22.27 13.34 6.11
CA GLY A 498 22.09 13.18 4.67
C GLY A 498 22.66 11.88 4.11
N GLU A 499 21.82 11.15 3.38
CA GLU A 499 22.14 10.08 2.43
C GLU A 499 22.53 8.70 2.99
N LEU A 500 21.52 7.91 3.41
CA LEU A 500 21.62 6.45 3.42
C LEU A 500 20.33 5.84 2.85
N SER A 501 20.39 5.40 1.59
CA SER A 501 19.25 4.90 0.79
C SER A 501 18.94 3.40 0.97
N MET A 502 19.72 2.67 1.77
CA MET A 502 19.55 1.21 2.00
C MET A 502 18.74 0.74 3.23
N PRO A 503 18.31 1.59 4.21
CA PRO A 503 17.64 1.08 5.43
C PRO A 503 16.22 0.55 5.19
N GLN A 504 15.61 0.81 4.04
CA GLN A 504 14.21 0.45 3.76
C GLN A 504 13.99 -1.07 3.57
N LEU A 505 15.01 -1.81 3.13
CA LEU A 505 14.92 -3.26 2.90
C LEU A 505 15.01 -4.08 4.19
N ALA A 506 15.70 -3.57 5.21
CA ALA A 506 16.07 -4.40 6.33
C ALA A 506 14.89 -4.79 7.23
N ALA A 507 13.90 -3.90 7.42
CA ALA A 507 12.73 -4.22 8.22
C ALA A 507 11.87 -5.35 7.58
N PRO A 508 11.51 -5.29 6.28
CA PRO A 508 10.88 -6.42 5.60
C PRO A 508 11.69 -7.72 5.68
N LEU A 509 13.01 -7.66 5.49
CA LEU A 509 13.87 -8.85 5.55
C LEU A 509 13.93 -9.44 6.97
N ARG A 510 14.05 -8.61 8.02
CA ARG A 510 13.97 -9.07 9.41
C ARG A 510 12.66 -9.77 9.70
N LYS A 511 11.53 -9.25 9.19
CA LYS A 511 10.23 -9.90 9.34
C LYS A 511 10.23 -11.30 8.71
N ILE A 512 10.75 -11.45 7.49
CA ILE A 512 10.85 -12.76 6.82
C ILE A 512 11.75 -13.71 7.62
N CYS A 513 12.91 -13.23 8.08
CA CYS A 513 13.82 -14.04 8.89
C CYS A 513 13.22 -14.41 10.26
N ALA A 514 12.44 -13.54 10.89
CA ALA A 514 11.74 -13.86 12.13
C ALA A 514 10.74 -15.00 11.94
N GLU A 515 9.97 -14.99 10.84
CA GLU A 515 9.06 -16.09 10.52
C GLU A 515 9.81 -17.39 10.16
N LEU A 516 10.98 -17.31 9.50
CA LEU A 516 11.84 -18.48 9.26
C LEU A 516 12.36 -19.07 10.58
N ARG A 517 12.74 -18.22 11.54
CA ARG A 517 13.12 -18.66 12.90
C ARG A 517 11.94 -19.36 13.58
N GLU A 518 10.74 -18.82 13.50
CA GLU A 518 9.54 -19.46 14.04
C GLU A 518 9.21 -20.78 13.31
N ALA A 519 9.31 -20.82 11.98
CA ALA A 519 9.18 -22.03 11.17
C ALA A 519 10.18 -23.12 11.59
N SER A 520 11.42 -22.75 11.92
CA SER A 520 12.44 -23.68 12.40
C SER A 520 12.05 -24.39 13.70
N SER A 521 11.23 -23.75 14.56
CA SER A 521 10.72 -24.39 15.77
C SER A 521 9.64 -25.44 15.48
N ARG A 522 8.97 -25.31 14.34
CA ARG A 522 7.90 -26.20 13.86
C ARG A 522 8.47 -27.35 13.02
N TRP A 523 9.53 -27.08 12.24
CA TRP A 523 10.08 -28.00 11.25
C TRP A 523 11.61 -28.21 11.45
N PRO A 524 12.02 -29.39 11.96
CA PRO A 524 13.43 -29.69 12.22
C PRO A 524 14.33 -29.60 10.98
N GLU A 525 13.79 -29.87 9.79
CA GLU A 525 14.54 -29.80 8.53
C GLU A 525 14.92 -28.36 8.18
N VAL A 526 13.99 -27.41 8.34
CA VAL A 526 14.26 -25.97 8.21
C VAL A 526 15.26 -25.53 9.26
N HIS A 527 15.14 -25.99 10.51
CA HIS A 527 16.13 -25.72 11.55
C HIS A 527 17.54 -26.18 11.19
N MET A 528 17.67 -27.42 10.71
CA MET A 528 18.96 -27.95 10.28
C MET A 528 19.53 -27.19 9.09
N GLY A 529 18.69 -26.84 8.10
CA GLY A 529 19.11 -26.04 6.97
C GLY A 529 19.64 -24.67 7.39
N LEU A 530 18.89 -23.95 8.25
CA LEU A 530 19.30 -22.64 8.77
C LEU A 530 20.56 -22.73 9.62
N PHE A 531 20.69 -23.76 10.46
CA PHE A 531 21.87 -23.95 11.31
C PHE A 531 23.16 -24.18 10.49
N ASN A 532 23.04 -24.80 9.31
CA ASN A 532 24.17 -25.05 8.42
C ASN A 532 24.60 -23.80 7.62
N LEU A 533 23.88 -22.69 7.72
CA LEU A 533 24.22 -21.44 7.04
C LEU A 533 25.00 -20.53 7.99
N ASP A 534 26.26 -20.28 7.68
CA ASP A 534 27.12 -19.36 8.45
C ASP A 534 26.49 -17.96 8.53
N ALA A 535 25.93 -17.47 7.42
CA ALA A 535 25.22 -16.19 7.38
C ALA A 535 24.04 -16.11 8.37
N TRP A 536 23.35 -17.22 8.62
CA TRP A 536 22.25 -17.27 9.58
C TRP A 536 22.77 -17.16 11.01
N THR A 537 23.76 -17.97 11.37
CA THR A 537 24.28 -18.05 12.75
C THR A 537 25.14 -16.84 13.14
N GLU A 538 25.91 -16.28 12.20
CA GLU A 538 26.85 -15.19 12.46
C GLU A 538 26.23 -13.79 12.34
N VAL A 539 25.17 -13.63 11.54
CA VAL A 539 24.61 -12.30 11.21
C VAL A 539 23.12 -12.21 11.50
N ILE A 540 22.32 -13.06 10.86
CA ILE A 540 20.86 -12.90 10.88
C ILE A 540 20.31 -13.15 12.28
N LEU A 541 20.70 -14.25 12.92
CA LEU A 541 20.19 -14.60 14.25
C LEU A 541 20.58 -13.55 15.32
N PRO A 542 21.84 -13.09 15.43
CA PRO A 542 22.19 -11.98 16.31
C PRO A 542 21.43 -10.68 16.03
N ASP A 543 21.24 -10.30 14.76
CA ASP A 543 20.47 -9.09 14.38
C ASP A 543 18.99 -9.20 14.82
N LEU A 544 18.37 -10.38 14.65
CA LEU A 544 17.01 -10.64 15.12
C LEU A 544 16.88 -10.59 16.65
N GLU A 545 17.89 -11.07 17.37
CA GLU A 545 17.92 -11.02 18.84
C GLU A 545 18.10 -9.60 19.35
N GLU A 546 19.01 -8.82 18.73
CA GLU A 546 19.18 -7.40 19.04
C GLU A 546 17.88 -6.63 18.76
N PHE A 547 17.25 -6.88 17.61
CA PHE A 547 16.01 -6.21 17.24
C PHE A 547 14.84 -6.56 18.17
N ALA A 548 14.70 -7.82 18.57
CA ALA A 548 13.69 -8.23 19.54
C ALA A 548 13.91 -7.55 20.91
N GLN A 549 15.16 -7.42 21.36
CA GLN A 549 15.49 -6.69 22.60
C GLN A 549 15.10 -5.21 22.49
N LEU A 550 15.30 -4.59 21.32
CA LEU A 550 14.92 -3.19 21.09
C LEU A 550 13.40 -2.98 21.05
N GLU A 551 12.63 -3.97 20.58
CA GLU A 551 11.15 -3.92 20.63
C GLU A 551 10.61 -4.11 22.05
N GLU A 552 11.30 -4.89 22.89
CA GLU A 552 10.95 -5.08 24.30
C GLU A 552 11.36 -3.88 25.19
N GLU A 553 12.27 -3.03 24.73
CA GLU A 553 12.62 -1.79 25.43
C GLU A 553 11.41 -0.83 25.41
N PRO A 554 10.93 -0.35 26.59
CA PRO A 554 9.80 0.57 26.63
C PRO A 554 10.15 1.83 25.83
N LEU A 555 9.21 2.27 24.97
CA LEU A 555 9.34 3.44 24.08
C LEU A 555 9.87 4.66 24.87
N GLY A 556 11.20 4.85 24.82
CA GLY A 556 11.92 5.81 25.66
C GLY A 556 13.00 5.17 26.53
N GLY A 557 13.93 4.40 25.94
CA GLY A 557 15.10 3.82 26.62
C GLY A 557 16.06 4.84 27.24
N PHE A 558 15.57 5.61 28.22
CA PHE A 558 16.32 6.62 28.96
C PHE A 558 17.39 5.98 29.85
N ASP A 559 17.22 4.73 30.29
CA ASP A 559 18.16 4.11 31.22
C ASP A 559 19.55 3.85 30.61
N LYS A 560 19.65 3.63 29.29
CA LYS A 560 20.95 3.53 28.60
C LYS A 560 21.56 4.90 28.29
N LEU A 561 20.75 5.95 28.14
CA LEU A 561 21.20 7.34 27.96
C LEU A 561 21.64 8.00 29.28
N VAL A 562 21.06 7.61 30.41
CA VAL A 562 21.44 8.12 31.75
C VAL A 562 22.86 7.69 32.14
N ASN A 563 23.37 6.58 31.61
CA ASN A 563 24.74 6.11 31.85
C ASN A 563 25.80 6.73 30.92
N VAL A 564 25.40 7.43 29.85
CA VAL A 564 26.29 8.29 29.07
C VAL A 564 26.30 9.65 29.75
N GLY A 565 27.12 9.75 30.80
CA GLY A 565 27.19 10.82 31.79
C GLY A 565 26.53 12.15 31.45
N SER A 566 25.47 12.50 32.19
CA SER A 566 25.08 13.88 32.52
C SER A 566 25.27 14.89 31.39
N VAL A 567 24.71 14.61 30.21
CA VAL A 567 24.40 15.69 29.27
C VAL A 567 23.15 16.36 29.82
N ALA A 568 23.32 17.54 30.42
CA ALA A 568 22.21 18.39 30.77
C ALA A 568 21.38 18.59 29.50
N ILE A 569 20.15 18.05 29.46
CA ILE A 569 19.19 18.32 28.40
C ILE A 569 19.00 19.85 28.41
N PRO A 570 19.45 20.59 27.39
CA PRO A 570 19.39 22.03 27.41
C PRO A 570 17.96 22.46 27.09
N GLY A 571 17.17 22.68 28.14
CA GLY A 571 15.85 23.29 28.05
C GLY A 571 14.78 22.37 27.46
N GLU A 572 13.59 22.45 28.04
CA GLU A 572 12.36 21.94 27.44
C GLU A 572 12.28 22.44 25.99
N VAL A 573 12.34 21.53 25.02
CA VAL A 573 11.98 21.85 23.64
C VAL A 573 10.46 22.01 23.65
N GLU A 574 9.99 23.25 23.79
CA GLU A 574 8.59 23.60 23.52
C GLU A 574 8.30 23.31 22.05
N PHE A 575 7.61 22.21 21.78
CA PHE A 575 6.96 22.02 20.48
C PHE A 575 5.86 23.06 20.38
N THR A 576 6.01 24.00 19.45
CA THR A 576 4.96 24.98 19.19
C THR A 576 3.79 24.29 18.47
N PRO A 577 2.56 24.82 18.58
CA PRO A 577 1.43 24.36 17.79
C PRO A 577 1.63 24.48 16.27
N GLU A 578 2.64 25.22 15.83
CA GLU A 578 3.13 25.25 14.44
C GLU A 578 4.01 24.04 14.11
N ASP A 579 4.90 23.60 15.01
CA ASP A 579 5.75 22.41 14.78
C ASP A 579 4.94 21.11 14.69
N LEU A 580 3.78 21.05 15.36
CA LEU A 580 2.83 19.94 15.30
C LEU A 580 1.96 19.97 14.03
N ARG A 581 1.90 21.09 13.30
CA ARG A 581 1.17 21.19 12.02
C ARG A 581 1.97 20.66 10.84
N ASP A 582 3.28 20.57 10.96
CA ASP A 582 4.17 20.03 9.91
C ASP A 582 4.30 18.49 9.98
N ILE A 583 3.76 17.85 11.02
CA ILE A 583 3.74 16.39 11.20
C ILE A 583 2.39 15.86 10.70
N ASP A 584 2.32 15.66 9.39
CA ASP A 584 1.26 15.05 8.57
C ASP A 584 -0.10 15.79 8.44
N GLU A 585 -0.46 16.11 7.18
CA GLU A 585 -1.75 16.69 6.75
C GLU A 585 -2.96 15.75 6.91
N ASP A 586 -2.75 14.52 7.41
CA ASP A 586 -3.79 13.49 7.58
C ASP A 586 -4.23 13.30 9.05
N PHE A 587 -3.67 14.06 10.00
CA PHE A 587 -4.13 14.01 11.40
C PHE A 587 -5.43 14.79 11.58
N ASP A 588 -6.49 14.07 11.93
CA ASP A 588 -7.81 14.64 12.18
C ASP A 588 -7.74 15.72 13.27
N THR A 589 -8.30 16.90 12.99
CA THR A 589 -8.33 18.07 13.89
C THR A 589 -8.88 17.73 15.28
N GLU A 590 -9.78 16.75 15.37
CA GLU A 590 -10.35 16.26 16.62
C GLU A 590 -9.32 15.48 17.46
N CYS A 591 -8.44 14.72 16.82
CA CYS A 591 -7.36 13.98 17.48
C CYS A 591 -6.30 14.93 18.06
N LEU A 592 -5.96 16.01 17.33
CA LEU A 592 -5.04 17.05 17.82
C LEU A 592 -5.62 17.80 19.03
N LEU A 593 -6.92 18.08 19.03
CA LEU A 593 -7.60 18.72 20.17
C LEU A 593 -7.65 17.80 21.40
N ASN A 594 -7.86 16.49 21.20
CA ASN A 594 -7.83 15.51 22.27
C ASN A 594 -6.43 15.36 22.88
N LEU A 595 -5.38 15.30 22.04
CA LEU A 595 -3.99 15.23 22.50
C LEU A 595 -3.59 16.48 23.29
N ALA A 596 -3.98 17.66 22.82
CA ALA A 596 -3.76 18.92 23.53
C ALA A 596 -4.52 18.99 24.86
N GLY A 597 -5.75 18.45 24.90
CA GLY A 597 -6.56 18.32 26.12
C GLY A 597 -5.92 17.40 27.16
N GLU A 598 -5.42 16.24 26.73
CA GLU A 598 -4.72 15.28 27.61
C GLU A 598 -3.41 15.85 28.16
N GLN A 599 -2.62 16.54 27.34
CA GLN A 599 -1.42 17.23 27.82
C GLN A 599 -1.73 18.35 28.82
N MET A 600 -2.83 19.09 28.61
CA MET A 600 -3.28 20.11 29.56
C MET A 600 -3.69 19.49 30.90
N LEU A 601 -4.38 18.35 30.88
CA LEU A 601 -4.75 17.59 32.09
C LEU A 601 -3.52 17.05 32.83
N GLN A 602 -2.52 16.53 32.11
CA GLN A 602 -1.24 16.12 32.70
C GLN A 602 -0.52 17.29 33.39
N ARG A 603 -0.49 18.47 32.76
CA ARG A 603 0.08 19.68 33.38
C ARG A 603 -0.67 20.08 34.65
N GLN A 604 -2.00 20.04 34.63
CA GLN A 604 -2.80 20.33 35.83
C GLN A 604 -2.53 19.32 36.96
N ALA A 605 -2.41 18.03 36.64
CA ALA A 605 -2.06 16.99 37.59
C ALA A 605 -0.66 17.19 38.20
N GLN A 606 0.34 17.56 37.38
CA GLN A 606 1.69 17.86 37.85
C GLN A 606 1.74 19.12 38.73
N VAL A 607 1.02 20.18 38.36
CA VAL A 607 0.92 21.40 39.20
C VAL A 607 0.21 21.10 40.52
N ALA A 608 -0.82 20.24 40.51
CA ALA A 608 -1.49 19.80 41.73
C ALA A 608 -0.54 18.97 42.62
N ALA A 609 0.26 18.07 42.03
CA ALA A 609 1.25 17.27 42.75
C ALA A 609 2.37 18.13 43.35
N GLN A 610 2.86 19.14 42.62
CA GLN A 610 3.86 20.09 43.13
C GLN A 610 3.31 20.97 44.26
N LYS A 611 2.04 21.38 44.17
CA LYS A 611 1.36 22.10 45.28
C LYS A 611 1.15 21.21 46.51
N ALA A 612 0.90 19.91 46.32
CA ALA A 612 0.76 18.96 47.41
C ALA A 612 2.10 18.64 48.10
N GLY A 613 3.20 18.59 47.34
CA GLY A 613 4.55 18.33 47.89
C GLY A 613 5.23 19.54 48.55
N GLY A 614 4.63 20.75 48.48
CA GLY A 614 5.22 21.99 48.97
C GLY A 614 4.87 22.38 50.41
N ASN A 615 4.10 21.55 51.14
CA ASN A 615 3.56 21.91 52.46
C ASN A 615 3.85 20.84 53.53
N GLU A 616 5.12 20.50 53.73
CA GLU A 616 5.56 19.81 54.95
C GLU A 616 6.83 20.48 55.50
N VAL A 617 6.66 21.55 56.31
CA VAL A 617 7.63 21.94 57.36
C VAL A 617 6.88 22.52 58.56
N GLU A 618 6.92 21.74 59.65
CA GLU A 618 6.96 22.05 61.10
C GLU A 618 6.05 23.13 61.74
N GLY A 619 5.29 22.72 62.77
CA GLY A 619 4.70 23.65 63.74
C GLY A 619 3.76 23.04 64.79
N THR A 620 4.35 22.38 65.80
CA THR A 620 3.93 22.17 67.20
C THR A 620 2.46 22.28 67.66
N CYS A 621 2.07 21.27 68.44
CA CYS A 621 0.89 21.15 69.30
C CYS A 621 0.52 22.39 70.13
N GLU A 622 -0.77 22.75 70.11
CA GLU A 622 -1.51 23.13 71.33
C GLU A 622 -3.02 22.96 71.13
N THR A 623 -3.66 22.36 72.14
CA THR A 623 -5.06 21.97 72.22
C THR A 623 -5.96 23.13 72.67
N ALA A 624 -7.11 23.34 72.00
CA ALA A 624 -8.41 23.56 72.64
C ALA A 624 -9.56 23.61 71.59
N PRO A 625 -10.78 23.17 71.94
CA PRO A 625 -11.89 22.96 71.03
C PRO A 625 -12.78 24.20 70.91
N VAL A 626 -13.72 24.20 69.95
CA VAL A 626 -15.14 24.62 70.09
C VAL A 626 -15.76 25.07 68.74
N GLU A 627 -16.98 24.56 68.54
CA GLU A 627 -18.12 25.06 67.73
C GLU A 627 -18.17 24.95 66.18
N LEU A 628 -19.07 24.05 65.77
CA LEU A 628 -19.93 24.15 64.58
C LEU A 628 -20.71 25.48 64.56
N PRO A 629 -21.13 25.95 63.37
CA PRO A 629 -22.58 26.00 63.16
C PRO A 629 -23.07 25.63 61.74
N ASN A 630 -24.13 24.82 61.75
CA ASN A 630 -25.38 24.85 60.97
C ASN A 630 -25.49 25.68 59.66
N VAL A 631 -25.80 24.99 58.54
CA VAL A 631 -27.12 24.92 57.82
C VAL A 631 -27.96 26.21 57.82
N PRO A 632 -28.57 26.72 56.70
CA PRO A 632 -29.53 26.01 55.80
C PRO A 632 -29.41 26.32 54.28
N GLU A 633 -29.86 25.45 53.35
CA GLU A 633 -31.26 25.28 52.85
C GLU A 633 -31.89 26.65 52.48
N GLU A 634 -32.41 26.95 51.28
CA GLU A 634 -33.19 26.21 50.29
C GLU A 634 -33.36 27.10 49.00
N PRO A 635 -34.02 26.61 47.93
CA PRO A 635 -34.01 27.17 46.57
C PRO A 635 -35.15 28.18 46.27
N GLY A 636 -34.97 28.97 45.21
CA GLY A 636 -35.93 29.99 44.76
C GLY A 636 -36.17 29.96 43.24
N SER A 637 -37.43 29.75 42.89
CA SER A 637 -38.03 29.54 41.58
C SER A 637 -38.29 30.82 40.75
N MET A 638 -38.37 30.63 39.43
CA MET A 638 -39.15 31.36 38.42
C MET A 638 -38.90 32.85 38.11
N GLY A 639 -38.73 33.12 36.81
CA GLY A 639 -38.95 34.44 36.21
C GLY A 639 -38.81 34.42 34.69
N ASN A 640 -39.91 34.18 33.98
CA ASN A 640 -40.07 34.42 32.54
C ASN A 640 -39.78 35.89 32.20
N LEU A 641 -39.13 36.16 31.06
CA LEU A 641 -39.36 37.36 30.24
C LEU A 641 -38.98 37.11 28.77
N GLU A 642 -39.89 37.55 27.92
CA GLU A 642 -39.96 37.45 26.45
C GLU A 642 -38.92 38.30 25.68
N PRO A 643 -38.82 38.15 24.34
CA PRO A 643 -37.66 38.53 23.55
C PRO A 643 -37.70 39.99 23.08
N GLY A 644 -36.56 40.67 23.19
CA GLY A 644 -36.32 42.00 22.62
C GLY A 644 -35.61 41.90 21.28
N ALA A 645 -36.28 42.37 20.23
CA ALA A 645 -35.70 42.67 18.93
C ALA A 645 -34.60 43.74 19.04
N GLY A 646 -33.53 43.57 18.28
CA GLY A 646 -32.45 44.54 18.16
C GLY A 646 -31.68 44.31 16.87
N ASP A 647 -32.08 45.02 15.83
CA ASP A 647 -31.29 45.25 14.64
C ASP A 647 -29.94 45.87 15.03
N THR A 648 -28.83 45.28 14.56
CA THR A 648 -27.57 46.02 14.36
C THR A 648 -26.91 45.53 13.08
N GLU A 649 -26.76 46.49 12.19
CA GLU A 649 -26.12 46.46 10.89
C GLU A 649 -24.66 46.94 11.04
N TRP A 650 -23.75 46.45 10.18
CA TRP A 650 -22.31 46.78 10.00
C TRP A 650 -21.34 46.19 11.06
N VAL A 651 -20.31 45.41 10.74
CA VAL A 651 -19.42 45.24 9.56
C VAL A 651 -19.18 43.77 9.27
#